data_AF-A0A962N7C7-F1
#
_entry.id   AF-A0A962N7C7-F1
#
_cell.length_a   1.000
_cell.length_b   1.000
_cell.length_c   1.000
_cell.angle_alpha   90.00
_cell.angle_beta   90.00
_cell.angle_gamma   90.00
#
_symmetry.space_group_name_H-M   'P 1'
#
loop_
_entity.id
_entity.type
_entity.pdbx_description
1 polymer ?
#
loop_
_entity_poly.entity_id
_entity_poly.type
_entity_poly.pdbx_seq_one_letter_code
_entity_poly.pdbx_strand_id
1 'polypeptide(L)'
;MNARLALCLSALLLTPSVQAAPACADGNPIPITAPSCAPLKPPTLSCAMPTDVQGALKQPNASTVQRASNLFSWQTFIALNWPVDPAQRGVPAADAPFSAPGPRVWESWKEAYEVYLPEGREPPAWNAAQDMPGICGGVNKLLLRTSKVSDVVDGQLQALPAQGDLPATLKDQQGRLVRYEIRLNRTLFDYIVSERLYDGAVQAKASAVDFPDGSQLIKAAWREIDESQAPNFLSTLACVCDDEDVDQPTGCRVQRMGLAGLHVMSKTPSAPQWIWSTFEQVDNIVSTHADVMPLNDPACPPERCPPNRQTPAEVPSQITRVVPIPNQNPICSQTDQPTDNVVALNADLRKAISAANLALAQYELVNTQWPVPGHSPTRSTEFVVAPTVLANTTMESFAQEASTCMGCHAMSRTLNPAQFVSADFSFTLNNAQPRPPADCEDVEASESCNDQLLPTPHQPPPEAPIEWAVYRGYDYAIQTYELVNQPGETPFVGNRLHCQSCHLHGGGDPEAGWWAGSYQRMGGLEGLQNRINGCFERSMNGRALCTPGTDCDNNTVMSTLIAYMRWLDVQYARRYGKKTPTSGFPPLPEPPQPPSADRGAAVFAQKCAYCHDIDGQGRYLGGYFRPAVWGPDSYNAAAGLGKVETLAAFIGANMPYTSGGLLTPQEAWDVATFIDAQPRPGKD
;
A
#
# COMPACT_ATOMS: atom_id res chain seq x y z
N MET A 1 46.88 44.61 16.82
CA MET A 1 45.73 44.88 17.70
C MET A 1 44.47 44.49 16.93
N ASN A 2 43.64 43.50 17.23
CA ASN A 2 43.59 42.42 18.20
C ASN A 2 42.83 41.27 17.49
N ALA A 3 43.44 40.10 17.36
CA ALA A 3 42.74 38.88 16.96
C ALA A 3 42.02 38.31 18.19
N ARG A 4 40.70 38.14 18.13
CA ARG A 4 39.96 37.37 19.12
C ARG A 4 39.83 35.93 18.62
N LEU A 5 40.63 35.06 19.25
CA LEU A 5 40.46 33.61 19.24
C LEU A 5 39.08 33.27 19.82
N ALA A 6 38.22 32.63 19.04
CA ALA A 6 37.06 31.93 19.57
C ALA A 6 37.49 30.48 19.83
N LEU A 7 37.54 30.07 21.10
CA LEU A 7 37.70 28.67 21.49
C LEU A 7 36.44 27.90 21.08
N CYS A 8 36.57 26.95 20.16
CA CYS A 8 35.61 25.86 20.03
C CYS A 8 35.74 24.95 21.26
N LEU A 9 34.75 25.01 22.17
CA LEU A 9 34.54 23.93 23.13
C LEU A 9 34.05 22.71 22.34
N SER A 10 34.92 21.72 22.19
CA SER A 10 34.53 20.38 21.76
C SER A 10 33.64 19.78 22.85
N ALA A 11 32.32 19.79 22.64
CA ALA A 11 31.43 18.93 23.39
C ALA A 11 31.84 17.49 23.08
N LEU A 12 32.38 16.77 24.06
CA LEU A 12 32.49 15.31 23.98
C LEU A 12 31.06 14.78 23.83
N LEU A 13 30.72 14.39 22.60
CA LEU A 13 29.59 13.52 22.34
C LEU A 13 29.86 12.23 23.11
N LEU A 14 29.16 12.03 24.21
CA LEU A 14 29.02 10.72 24.84
C LEU A 14 28.41 9.80 23.78
N THR A 15 29.24 8.98 23.15
CA THR A 15 28.77 7.87 22.31
C THR A 15 27.83 7.03 23.17
N PRO A 16 26.57 6.80 22.76
CA PRO A 16 25.70 5.89 23.49
C PRO A 16 26.41 4.54 23.54
N SER A 17 26.59 4.01 24.75
CA SER A 17 27.12 2.67 24.95
C SER A 17 26.20 1.67 24.24
N VAL A 18 26.66 1.10 23.13
CA VAL A 18 25.99 -0.03 22.48
C VAL A 18 26.05 -1.18 23.48
N GLN A 19 24.92 -1.46 24.12
CA GLN A 19 24.80 -2.63 24.98
C GLN A 19 25.04 -3.85 24.08
N ALA A 20 26.08 -4.63 24.37
CA ALA A 20 26.42 -5.81 23.57
C ALA A 20 25.20 -6.73 23.51
N ALA A 21 24.85 -7.20 22.30
CA ALA A 21 23.76 -8.15 22.13
C ALA A 21 24.01 -9.38 23.02
N PRO A 22 22.98 -9.91 23.71
CA PRO A 22 23.14 -11.10 24.52
C PRO A 22 23.65 -12.26 23.65
N ALA A 23 24.54 -13.08 24.20
CA ALA A 23 25.14 -14.20 23.48
C ALA A 23 24.11 -15.32 23.32
N CYS A 24 23.37 -15.30 22.21
CA CYS A 24 22.44 -16.37 21.83
C CYS A 24 23.21 -17.65 21.50
N ALA A 25 22.87 -18.75 22.19
CA ALA A 25 23.40 -20.06 21.84
C ALA A 25 22.66 -20.64 20.64
N ASP A 26 23.41 -21.09 19.63
CA ASP A 26 22.82 -21.80 18.49
C ASP A 26 22.45 -23.24 18.88
N GLY A 27 21.19 -23.61 18.62
CA GLY A 27 20.76 -25.00 18.65
C GLY A 27 21.36 -25.85 17.53
N ASN A 28 20.99 -27.13 17.50
CA ASN A 28 21.41 -28.02 16.42
C ASN A 28 20.88 -27.55 15.06
N PRO A 29 21.65 -27.72 13.96
CA PRO A 29 21.18 -27.48 12.61
C PRO A 29 19.89 -28.24 12.29
N ILE A 30 18.89 -27.53 11.78
CA ILE A 30 17.64 -28.12 11.33
C ILE A 30 17.84 -28.71 9.94
N PRO A 31 17.65 -30.03 9.75
CA PRO A 31 17.78 -30.65 8.43
C PRO A 31 16.70 -30.12 7.48
N ILE A 32 17.13 -29.64 6.32
CA ILE A 32 16.23 -29.23 5.23
C ILE A 32 16.27 -30.34 4.17
N THR A 33 15.13 -30.97 3.95
CA THR A 33 14.95 -32.05 2.97
C THR A 33 14.53 -31.52 1.60
N ALA A 34 13.91 -30.33 1.55
CA ALA A 34 13.52 -29.67 0.32
C ALA A 34 14.72 -29.42 -0.62
N PRO A 35 14.69 -29.87 -1.88
CA PRO A 35 15.79 -29.70 -2.84
C PRO A 35 16.19 -28.23 -3.03
N SER A 36 17.48 -27.96 -3.20
CA SER A 36 18.00 -26.63 -3.55
C SER A 36 19.04 -26.74 -4.65
N CYS A 37 19.20 -25.68 -5.45
CA CYS A 37 20.15 -25.65 -6.56
C CYS A 37 21.60 -25.40 -6.14
N ALA A 38 21.83 -25.01 -4.89
CA ALA A 38 23.15 -24.88 -4.31
C ALA A 38 23.09 -25.17 -2.80
N PRO A 39 24.20 -25.62 -2.18
CA PRO A 39 24.25 -25.80 -0.75
C PRO A 39 24.11 -24.46 -0.01
N LEU A 40 23.26 -24.43 1.02
CA LEU A 40 23.07 -23.31 1.94
C LEU A 40 23.26 -23.79 3.37
N LYS A 41 23.66 -22.89 4.27
CA LYS A 41 23.78 -23.24 5.70
C LYS A 41 22.37 -23.51 6.24
N PRO A 42 22.10 -24.67 6.86
CA PRO A 42 20.82 -24.95 7.48
C PRO A 42 20.54 -23.96 8.63
N PRO A 43 19.26 -23.62 8.89
CA PRO A 43 18.89 -22.77 10.01
C PRO A 43 19.05 -23.52 11.33
N THR A 44 19.12 -22.78 12.43
CA THR A 44 19.18 -23.29 13.80
C THR A 44 18.06 -22.65 14.61
N LEU A 45 17.64 -23.28 15.71
CA LEU A 45 16.84 -22.59 16.72
C LEU A 45 17.78 -21.67 17.51
N SER A 46 17.67 -20.36 17.31
CA SER A 46 18.54 -19.35 17.91
C SER A 46 17.78 -18.04 18.14
N CYS A 47 18.06 -17.36 19.25
CA CYS A 47 17.54 -16.01 19.48
C CYS A 47 18.30 -14.92 18.70
N ALA A 48 19.39 -15.29 18.00
CA ALA A 48 20.18 -14.34 17.24
C ALA A 48 19.41 -13.90 15.99
N MET A 49 19.19 -12.58 15.86
CA MET A 49 18.64 -12.02 14.64
C MET A 49 19.64 -12.19 13.49
N PRO A 50 19.25 -12.76 12.33
CA PRO A 50 20.13 -12.80 11.17
C PRO A 50 20.37 -11.36 10.67
N THR A 51 21.62 -11.04 10.33
CA THR A 51 21.98 -9.69 9.87
C THR A 51 21.78 -9.49 8.37
N ASP A 52 21.82 -10.57 7.57
CA ASP A 52 21.63 -10.52 6.12
C ASP A 52 21.23 -11.88 5.56
N VAL A 53 20.75 -11.90 4.32
CA VAL A 53 20.46 -13.11 3.55
C VAL A 53 21.78 -13.82 3.23
N GLN A 54 21.79 -15.16 3.36
CA GLN A 54 22.97 -15.95 3.00
C GLN A 54 23.36 -15.64 1.55
N GLY A 55 24.66 -15.42 1.29
CA GLY A 55 25.15 -15.07 -0.04
C GLY A 55 24.80 -13.65 -0.52
N ALA A 56 24.19 -12.81 0.33
CA ALA A 56 23.95 -11.39 0.08
C ALA A 56 23.20 -11.11 -1.24
N LEU A 57 22.23 -11.96 -1.58
CA LEU A 57 21.44 -11.93 -2.83
C LEU A 57 22.27 -12.04 -4.13
N LYS A 58 23.54 -12.46 -4.05
CA LYS A 58 24.49 -12.50 -5.18
C LYS A 58 24.63 -13.89 -5.81
N GLN A 59 23.81 -14.86 -5.42
CA GLN A 59 23.88 -16.18 -6.00
C GLN A 59 23.51 -16.14 -7.49
N PRO A 60 24.18 -16.93 -8.35
CA PRO A 60 23.95 -16.90 -9.80
C PRO A 60 22.61 -17.50 -10.22
N ASN A 61 21.96 -18.29 -9.35
CA ASN A 61 20.66 -18.89 -9.62
C ASN A 61 19.60 -18.26 -8.70
N ALA A 62 18.56 -17.69 -9.29
CA ALA A 62 17.47 -16.99 -8.59
C ALA A 62 16.69 -17.92 -7.64
N SER A 63 16.56 -19.21 -7.93
CA SER A 63 15.98 -20.19 -7.02
C SER A 63 16.84 -20.40 -5.76
N THR A 64 18.17 -20.31 -5.88
CA THR A 64 19.06 -20.32 -4.71
C THR A 64 18.88 -19.06 -3.88
N VAL A 65 18.75 -17.90 -4.52
CA VAL A 65 18.45 -16.64 -3.81
C VAL A 65 17.11 -16.74 -3.09
N GLN A 66 16.06 -17.23 -3.76
CA GLN A 66 14.74 -17.43 -3.16
C GLN A 66 14.80 -18.34 -1.93
N ARG A 67 15.49 -19.49 -2.00
CA ARG A 67 15.68 -20.36 -0.84
C ARG A 67 16.45 -19.65 0.28
N ALA A 68 17.51 -18.91 -0.03
CA ALA A 68 18.28 -18.17 0.97
C ALA A 68 17.42 -17.10 1.69
N SER A 69 16.59 -16.38 0.94
CA SER A 69 15.62 -15.41 1.47
C SER A 69 14.57 -16.09 2.35
N ASN A 70 14.05 -17.25 1.95
CA ASN A 70 13.10 -18.03 2.76
C ASN A 70 13.71 -18.55 4.07
N LEU A 71 14.98 -18.99 4.05
CA LEU A 71 15.71 -19.36 5.26
C LEU A 71 15.93 -18.15 6.18
N PHE A 72 16.30 -17.00 5.63
CA PHE A 72 16.43 -15.75 6.37
C PHE A 72 15.12 -15.36 7.06
N SER A 73 13.99 -15.45 6.35
CA SER A 73 12.66 -15.17 6.91
C SER A 73 12.33 -16.07 8.09
N TRP A 74 12.60 -17.38 7.98
CA TRP A 74 12.36 -18.32 9.06
C TRP A 74 13.28 -18.12 10.26
N GLN A 75 14.57 -17.83 10.04
CA GLN A 75 15.50 -17.48 11.11
C GLN A 75 15.06 -16.20 11.84
N THR A 76 14.59 -15.21 11.08
CA THR A 76 14.01 -13.98 11.61
C THR A 76 12.75 -14.27 12.43
N PHE A 77 11.83 -15.09 11.93
CA PHE A 77 10.63 -15.50 12.65
C PHE A 77 10.96 -16.19 13.99
N ILE A 78 11.94 -17.09 14.00
CA ILE A 78 12.40 -17.77 15.23
C ILE A 78 12.96 -16.75 16.23
N ALA A 79 13.87 -15.87 15.79
CA ALA A 79 14.50 -14.88 16.67
C ALA A 79 13.48 -13.87 17.23
N LEU A 80 12.56 -13.38 16.40
CA LEU A 80 11.50 -12.46 16.82
C LEU A 80 10.54 -13.09 17.82
N ASN A 81 10.28 -14.39 17.69
CA ASN A 81 9.37 -15.13 18.57
C ASN A 81 10.06 -15.78 19.78
N TRP A 82 11.33 -15.44 20.04
CA TRP A 82 11.95 -15.78 21.32
C TRP A 82 11.26 -15.03 22.47
N PRO A 83 11.19 -15.60 23.68
CA PRO A 83 10.78 -14.84 24.86
C PRO A 83 11.61 -13.56 25.03
N VAL A 84 10.95 -12.45 25.35
CA VAL A 84 11.62 -11.16 25.58
C VAL A 84 12.18 -11.05 27.00
N ASP A 85 13.28 -10.33 27.15
CA ASP A 85 13.74 -9.83 28.45
C ASP A 85 12.65 -8.90 29.05
N PRO A 86 12.13 -9.19 30.26
CA PRO A 86 11.06 -8.39 30.86
C PRO A 86 11.48 -6.95 31.21
N ALA A 87 12.78 -6.67 31.27
CA ALA A 87 13.33 -5.34 31.57
C ALA A 87 13.76 -4.56 30.32
N GLN A 88 13.94 -5.21 29.17
CA GLN A 88 14.45 -4.57 27.95
C GLN A 88 13.64 -4.95 26.71
N ARG A 89 12.91 -3.97 26.16
CA ARG A 89 12.17 -4.14 24.91
C ARG A 89 13.13 -4.49 23.77
N GLY A 90 12.71 -5.44 22.95
CA GLY A 90 13.44 -5.88 21.77
C GLY A 90 14.67 -6.75 22.04
N VAL A 91 14.96 -7.07 23.30
CA VAL A 91 16.10 -7.93 23.68
C VAL A 91 15.55 -9.31 24.04
N PRO A 92 16.07 -10.41 23.45
CA PRO A 92 15.64 -11.75 23.82
C PRO A 92 16.15 -12.11 25.22
N ALA A 93 15.32 -12.83 25.98
CA ALA A 93 15.77 -13.55 27.18
C ALA A 93 16.59 -14.77 26.74
N ALA A 94 17.89 -14.56 26.46
CA ALA A 94 18.75 -15.56 25.81
C ALA A 94 18.90 -16.87 26.62
N ASP A 95 18.78 -16.80 27.95
CA ASP A 95 18.84 -17.97 28.84
C ASP A 95 17.50 -18.73 28.93
N ALA A 96 16.40 -18.15 28.42
CA ALA A 96 15.09 -18.79 28.43
C ALA A 96 14.96 -19.77 27.24
N PRO A 97 14.33 -20.94 27.45
CA PRO A 97 14.02 -21.83 26.34
C PRO A 97 13.00 -21.18 25.40
N PHE A 98 13.06 -21.52 24.11
CA PHE A 98 12.12 -21.03 23.09
C PHE A 98 10.63 -21.32 23.42
N SER A 99 10.40 -22.34 24.26
CA SER A 99 9.08 -22.74 24.76
C SER A 99 8.53 -21.85 25.88
N ALA A 100 9.35 -20.98 26.48
CA ALA A 100 8.96 -20.26 27.68
C ALA A 100 7.73 -19.36 27.40
N PRO A 101 6.79 -19.26 28.36
CA PRO A 101 5.61 -18.41 28.22
C PRO A 101 5.97 -16.92 28.28
N GLY A 102 5.04 -16.07 27.88
CA GLY A 102 5.17 -14.61 27.94
C GLY A 102 5.23 -13.92 26.58
N PRO A 103 5.44 -12.60 26.56
CA PRO A 103 5.55 -11.84 25.32
C PRO A 103 6.78 -12.25 24.51
N ARG A 104 6.64 -12.17 23.19
CA ARG A 104 7.76 -12.35 22.27
C ARG A 104 8.57 -11.06 22.09
N VAL A 105 9.82 -11.18 21.62
CA VAL A 105 10.71 -10.04 21.37
C VAL A 105 10.01 -8.94 20.59
N TRP A 106 9.38 -9.28 19.48
CA TRP A 106 8.72 -8.29 18.63
C TRP A 106 7.47 -7.65 19.25
N GLU A 107 6.75 -8.39 20.09
CA GLU A 107 5.56 -7.86 20.79
C GLU A 107 5.92 -6.78 21.81
N SER A 108 7.19 -6.67 22.18
CA SER A 108 7.68 -5.63 23.09
C SER A 108 8.12 -4.36 22.37
N TRP A 109 8.25 -4.36 21.04
CA TRP A 109 8.66 -3.17 20.28
C TRP A 109 7.64 -2.04 20.39
N LYS A 110 8.06 -0.81 20.09
CA LYS A 110 7.16 0.35 20.10
C LYS A 110 6.10 0.19 19.01
N GLU A 111 4.84 0.39 19.39
CA GLU A 111 3.75 0.54 18.42
C GLU A 111 3.87 1.90 17.71
N ALA A 112 3.43 1.99 16.45
CA ALA A 112 3.39 3.25 15.70
C ALA A 112 2.72 4.40 16.48
N TYR A 113 1.62 4.16 17.19
CA TYR A 113 0.98 5.21 17.98
C TYR A 113 1.78 5.62 19.23
N GLU A 114 2.74 4.82 19.69
CA GLU A 114 3.69 5.24 20.74
C GLU A 114 4.78 6.16 20.18
N VAL A 115 4.94 6.23 18.85
CA VAL A 115 5.99 6.98 18.14
C VAL A 115 5.47 8.30 17.58
N TYR A 116 4.31 8.29 16.95
CA TYR A 116 3.71 9.48 16.31
C TYR A 116 2.63 10.05 17.21
N LEU A 117 3.02 10.99 18.06
CA LEU A 117 2.12 11.59 19.05
C LEU A 117 1.45 12.87 18.51
N PRO A 118 0.28 13.24 19.06
CA PRO A 118 -0.35 14.52 18.78
C PRO A 118 0.62 15.70 18.94
N GLU A 119 0.44 16.71 18.10
CA GLU A 119 1.24 17.94 18.06
C GLU A 119 2.73 17.74 17.74
N GLY A 120 3.13 16.54 17.27
CA GLY A 120 4.53 16.25 16.95
C GLY A 120 5.41 16.14 18.18
N ARG A 121 4.82 15.75 19.32
CA ARG A 121 5.55 15.58 20.57
C ARG A 121 6.57 14.45 20.45
N GLU A 122 7.70 14.63 21.12
CA GLU A 122 8.74 13.61 21.20
C GLU A 122 8.20 12.36 21.88
N PRO A 123 8.34 11.17 21.26
CA PRO A 123 7.83 9.95 21.84
C PRO A 123 8.61 9.54 23.09
N PRO A 124 8.00 8.77 24.01
CA PRO A 124 8.69 8.27 25.19
C PRO A 124 9.91 7.42 24.83
N ALA A 125 10.91 7.42 25.72
CA ALA A 125 12.11 6.60 25.56
C ALA A 125 11.78 5.13 25.24
N TRP A 126 12.68 4.44 24.52
CA TRP A 126 12.47 3.08 24.01
C TRP A 126 11.83 2.12 25.04
N ASN A 127 12.36 2.04 26.26
CA ASN A 127 11.87 1.13 27.31
C ASN A 127 10.71 1.68 28.15
N ALA A 128 10.16 2.86 27.85
CA ALA A 128 9.01 3.38 28.55
C ALA A 128 7.80 2.45 28.35
N ALA A 129 7.03 2.26 29.43
CA ALA A 129 5.79 1.49 29.38
C ALA A 129 4.82 2.12 28.38
N GLN A 130 4.03 1.27 27.74
CA GLN A 130 2.95 1.71 26.89
C GLN A 130 1.83 2.29 27.78
N ASP A 131 1.24 3.41 27.38
CA ASP A 131 0.07 3.94 28.07
C ASP A 131 -1.15 3.06 27.75
N MET A 132 -1.92 2.71 28.78
CA MET A 132 -3.00 1.74 28.69
C MET A 132 -4.28 2.32 29.28
N PRO A 133 -5.45 2.14 28.63
CA PRO A 133 -6.73 2.53 29.21
C PRO A 133 -6.93 1.87 30.58
N GLY A 134 -7.40 2.64 31.57
CA GLY A 134 -7.48 2.17 32.97
C GLY A 134 -8.30 0.89 33.16
N ILE A 135 -9.34 0.67 32.33
CA ILE A 135 -10.14 -0.57 32.33
C ILE A 135 -9.35 -1.82 31.92
N CYS A 136 -8.22 -1.64 31.24
CA CYS A 136 -7.33 -2.67 30.74
C CYS A 136 -6.10 -2.87 31.62
N GLY A 137 -6.17 -2.53 32.91
CA GLY A 137 -5.07 -2.78 33.85
C GLY A 137 -4.61 -4.24 33.83
N GLY A 138 -3.29 -4.46 33.73
CA GLY A 138 -2.67 -5.78 33.79
C GLY A 138 -2.37 -6.44 32.44
N VAL A 139 -2.72 -5.82 31.32
CA VAL A 139 -2.26 -6.23 29.97
C VAL A 139 -1.32 -5.20 29.38
N ASN A 140 -0.40 -5.64 28.51
CA ASN A 140 0.66 -4.81 27.93
C ASN A 140 0.52 -4.66 26.40
N LYS A 141 -0.64 -4.99 25.84
CA LYS A 141 -0.95 -4.89 24.42
C LYS A 141 -2.29 -4.19 24.23
N LEU A 142 -2.31 -3.13 23.43
CA LEU A 142 -3.51 -2.42 23.00
C LEU A 142 -3.70 -2.63 21.49
N LEU A 143 -4.89 -3.08 21.11
CA LEU A 143 -5.29 -3.31 19.72
C LEU A 143 -6.52 -2.45 19.41
N LEU A 144 -6.33 -1.49 18.51
CA LEU A 144 -7.34 -0.51 18.10
C LEU A 144 -7.71 -0.75 16.64
N ARG A 145 -6.69 -0.81 15.76
CA ARG A 145 -6.84 -0.87 14.30
C ARG A 145 -7.68 -2.05 13.83
N THR A 146 -8.58 -1.76 12.91
CA THR A 146 -9.47 -2.71 12.24
C THR A 146 -9.03 -3.00 10.79
N SER A 147 -7.99 -2.31 10.33
CA SER A 147 -7.31 -2.51 9.05
C SER A 147 -5.79 -2.36 9.20
N LYS A 148 -5.02 -2.97 8.29
CA LYS A 148 -3.55 -2.90 8.29
C LYS A 148 -2.96 -1.54 7.91
N VAL A 149 -3.79 -0.56 7.53
CA VAL A 149 -3.36 0.77 7.06
C VAL A 149 -4.27 1.94 7.47
N SER A 150 -5.33 1.72 8.25
CA SER A 150 -6.38 2.74 8.47
C SER A 150 -5.89 4.03 9.12
N ASP A 151 -4.81 3.98 9.90
CA ASP A 151 -4.17 5.14 10.52
C ASP A 151 -3.00 5.71 9.71
N VAL A 152 -2.58 5.03 8.65
CA VAL A 152 -1.33 5.29 7.92
C VAL A 152 -1.53 5.79 6.50
N VAL A 153 -2.65 5.40 5.87
CA VAL A 153 -2.92 5.67 4.47
C VAL A 153 -4.42 5.93 4.28
N ASP A 154 -4.75 7.13 3.80
CA ASP A 154 -6.11 7.52 3.37
C ASP A 154 -6.57 6.64 2.17
N GLY A 155 -7.89 6.43 2.07
CA GLY A 155 -8.60 5.83 0.93
C GLY A 155 -8.19 6.33 -0.47
N GLN A 156 -7.55 7.49 -0.58
CA GLN A 156 -6.96 8.02 -1.82
C GLN A 156 -5.63 7.34 -2.22
N LEU A 157 -4.80 6.96 -1.26
CA LEU A 157 -3.49 6.30 -1.45
C LEU A 157 -3.58 4.77 -1.33
N GLN A 158 -4.51 4.26 -0.54
CA GLN A 158 -4.89 2.84 -0.51
C GLN A 158 -6.40 2.71 -0.46
N ALA A 159 -6.97 2.27 -1.56
CA ALA A 159 -8.39 2.05 -1.64
C ALA A 159 -8.82 0.83 -0.85
N LEU A 160 -9.24 1.13 0.36
CA LEU A 160 -9.83 0.20 1.27
C LEU A 160 -11.33 0.43 1.51
N PRO A 161 -11.99 1.44 0.94
CA PRO A 161 -13.42 1.29 0.75
C PRO A 161 -13.68 1.19 -0.74
N ALA A 162 -13.98 -0.03 -1.21
CA ALA A 162 -14.75 -0.13 -2.43
C ALA A 162 -16.07 0.61 -2.16
N GLN A 163 -16.25 1.75 -2.85
CA GLN A 163 -17.42 2.64 -2.83
C GLN A 163 -17.53 3.67 -1.69
N GLY A 164 -16.70 3.68 -0.66
CA GLY A 164 -17.03 4.47 0.54
C GLY A 164 -18.24 3.93 1.32
N ASP A 165 -18.86 2.84 0.85
CA ASP A 165 -20.06 2.25 1.47
C ASP A 165 -19.73 1.12 2.45
N LEU A 166 -18.58 0.45 2.32
CA LEU A 166 -18.21 -0.71 3.13
C LEU A 166 -16.79 -0.60 3.72
N PRO A 167 -16.61 -0.91 5.01
CA PRO A 167 -15.29 -0.83 5.66
C PRO A 167 -14.37 -1.98 5.20
N ALA A 168 -13.06 -1.73 5.06
CA ALA A 168 -12.02 -2.75 4.83
C ALA A 168 -11.75 -3.65 6.04
N THR A 169 -12.78 -4.03 6.77
CA THR A 169 -12.63 -4.87 7.93
C THR A 169 -12.68 -6.33 7.55
N LEU A 170 -11.72 -7.09 8.07
CA LEU A 170 -11.74 -8.54 8.03
C LEU A 170 -12.49 -9.05 9.26
N LYS A 171 -13.53 -9.86 9.04
CA LYS A 171 -14.35 -10.45 10.09
C LYS A 171 -14.25 -11.97 10.06
N ASP A 172 -14.21 -12.60 11.23
CA ASP A 172 -14.35 -14.05 11.33
C ASP A 172 -15.80 -14.50 11.12
N GLN A 173 -16.03 -15.82 11.14
CA GLN A 173 -17.36 -16.42 10.93
C GLN A 173 -18.35 -16.15 12.07
N GLN A 174 -17.91 -15.54 13.18
CA GLN A 174 -18.76 -15.06 14.27
C GLN A 174 -19.04 -13.56 14.14
N GLY A 175 -18.53 -12.90 13.09
CA GLY A 175 -18.66 -11.45 12.89
C GLY A 175 -17.68 -10.62 13.72
N ARG A 176 -16.70 -11.24 14.40
CA ARG A 176 -15.70 -10.51 15.20
C ARG A 176 -14.61 -9.96 14.30
N LEU A 177 -14.16 -8.75 14.60
CA LEU A 177 -13.13 -8.06 13.81
C LEU A 177 -11.75 -8.67 14.07
N VAL A 178 -11.01 -8.91 12.99
CA VAL A 178 -9.57 -9.07 13.04
C VAL A 178 -8.95 -7.70 13.32
N ARG A 179 -8.06 -7.65 14.32
CA ARG A 179 -7.37 -6.43 14.74
C ARG A 179 -5.95 -6.41 14.22
N TYR A 180 -5.40 -5.22 14.01
CA TYR A 180 -4.06 -5.05 13.45
C TYR A 180 -3.16 -4.23 14.38
N GLU A 181 -1.86 -4.44 14.28
CA GLU A 181 -0.84 -3.59 14.91
C GLU A 181 0.38 -3.44 14.02
N ILE A 182 1.08 -2.32 14.19
CA ILE A 182 2.29 -1.98 13.47
C ILE A 182 3.39 -1.64 14.47
N ARG A 183 4.47 -2.41 14.49
CA ARG A 183 5.56 -2.25 15.46
C ARG A 183 6.89 -1.95 14.79
N LEU A 184 7.67 -1.07 15.42
CA LEU A 184 8.97 -0.59 14.94
C LEU A 184 10.06 -1.06 15.89
N ASN A 185 11.11 -1.68 15.36
CA ASN A 185 12.24 -2.08 16.20
C ASN A 185 13.05 -0.86 16.65
N ARG A 186 13.99 -1.10 17.58
CA ARG A 186 14.81 -0.03 18.18
C ARG A 186 15.60 0.75 17.14
N THR A 187 16.22 0.06 16.19
CA THR A 187 17.03 0.68 15.13
C THR A 187 16.21 1.69 14.32
N LEU A 188 14.99 1.31 13.95
CA LEU A 188 14.07 2.17 13.22
C LEU A 188 13.57 3.34 14.08
N PHE A 189 13.19 3.06 15.33
CA PHE A 189 12.75 4.06 16.31
C PHE A 189 13.83 5.12 16.58
N ASP A 190 15.07 4.70 16.87
CA ASP A 190 16.18 5.59 17.21
C ASP A 190 16.47 6.56 16.05
N TYR A 191 16.38 6.10 14.79
CA TYR A 191 16.51 6.97 13.62
C TYR A 191 15.35 7.97 13.49
N ILE A 192 14.10 7.53 13.66
CA ILE A 192 12.92 8.43 13.61
C ILE A 192 13.05 9.53 14.66
N VAL A 193 13.50 9.18 15.87
CA VAL A 193 13.68 10.15 16.95
C VAL A 193 14.86 11.09 16.69
N SER A 194 16.01 10.56 16.24
CA SER A 194 17.20 11.40 16.01
C SER A 194 17.00 12.40 14.87
N GLU A 195 16.31 11.99 13.81
CA GLU A 195 15.98 12.86 12.67
C GLU A 195 14.68 13.65 12.88
N ARG A 196 14.02 13.48 14.04
CA ARG A 196 12.73 14.10 14.40
C ARG A 196 11.63 13.87 13.36
N LEU A 197 11.64 12.73 12.68
CA LEU A 197 10.65 12.40 11.64
C LEU A 197 9.26 12.08 12.20
N TYR A 198 9.13 11.98 13.53
CA TYR A 198 7.83 11.89 14.23
C TYR A 198 7.06 13.23 14.25
N ASP A 199 7.75 14.36 14.03
CA ASP A 199 7.20 15.71 13.99
C ASP A 199 6.88 16.07 12.54
N GLY A 200 5.59 16.21 12.22
CA GLY A 200 5.12 16.40 10.85
C GLY A 200 5.64 17.70 10.21
N ALA A 201 5.89 18.74 11.00
CA ALA A 201 6.44 20.01 10.51
C ALA A 201 7.93 19.92 10.16
N VAL A 202 8.68 19.04 10.84
CA VAL A 202 10.07 18.72 10.48
C VAL A 202 10.10 17.80 9.27
N GLN A 203 9.30 16.73 9.31
CA GLN A 203 9.25 15.72 8.28
C GLN A 203 8.87 16.30 6.91
N ALA A 204 7.95 17.27 6.87
CA ALA A 204 7.55 17.96 5.64
C ALA A 204 8.68 18.75 4.95
N LYS A 205 9.80 18.97 5.64
CA LYS A 205 11.00 19.63 5.11
C LYS A 205 12.12 18.64 4.82
N ALA A 206 11.91 17.35 5.09
CA ALA A 206 12.90 16.32 4.81
C ALA A 206 13.19 16.27 3.30
N SER A 207 14.47 16.19 2.95
CA SER A 207 14.92 16.01 1.57
C SER A 207 15.23 14.56 1.22
N ALA A 208 15.40 13.70 2.23
CA ALA A 208 15.62 12.26 2.09
C ALA A 208 15.31 11.55 3.41
N VAL A 209 14.90 10.28 3.31
CA VAL A 209 14.82 9.33 4.42
C VAL A 209 15.61 8.09 4.00
N ASP A 210 16.45 7.58 4.89
CA ASP A 210 17.21 6.35 4.67
C ASP A 210 17.43 5.66 6.01
N PHE A 211 16.57 4.71 6.32
CA PHE A 211 16.67 3.97 7.56
C PHE A 211 17.95 3.11 7.57
N PRO A 212 18.60 2.95 8.73
CA PRO A 212 19.84 2.16 8.82
C PRO A 212 19.60 0.65 8.68
N ASP A 213 20.64 -0.08 8.29
CA ASP A 213 20.62 -1.55 8.27
C ASP A 213 20.22 -2.11 9.64
N GLY A 214 19.43 -3.18 9.62
CA GLY A 214 18.84 -3.75 10.83
C GLY A 214 17.55 -3.05 11.27
N SER A 215 17.08 -2.01 10.56
CA SER A 215 15.72 -1.51 10.70
C SER A 215 14.71 -2.60 10.36
N GLN A 216 13.73 -2.77 11.25
CA GLN A 216 12.64 -3.74 11.06
C GLN A 216 11.30 -3.13 11.42
N LEU A 217 10.28 -3.50 10.64
CA LEU A 217 8.89 -3.12 10.85
C LEU A 217 8.02 -4.37 10.73
N ILE A 218 7.08 -4.50 11.65
CA ILE A 218 6.14 -5.62 11.69
C ILE A 218 4.72 -5.10 11.51
N LYS A 219 3.93 -5.83 10.72
CA LYS A 219 2.47 -5.71 10.74
C LYS A 219 1.89 -7.04 11.15
N ALA A 220 1.02 -7.05 12.16
CA ALA A 220 0.44 -8.28 12.68
C ALA A 220 -1.09 -8.20 12.65
N ALA A 221 -1.74 -9.31 12.30
CA ALA A 221 -3.18 -9.49 12.31
C ALA A 221 -3.55 -10.45 13.43
N TRP A 222 -4.55 -10.09 14.22
CA TRP A 222 -4.95 -10.77 15.45
C TRP A 222 -6.44 -11.07 15.42
N ARG A 223 -6.82 -12.30 15.75
CA ARG A 223 -8.22 -12.69 15.88
C ARG A 223 -8.54 -13.07 17.31
N GLU A 224 -9.79 -12.86 17.70
CA GLU A 224 -10.27 -13.31 19.01
C GLU A 224 -10.29 -14.84 19.07
N ILE A 225 -9.77 -15.39 20.16
CA ILE A 225 -9.76 -16.83 20.39
C ILE A 225 -10.23 -17.14 21.81
N ASP A 226 -10.77 -18.34 21.98
CA ASP A 226 -11.12 -18.88 23.28
C ASP A 226 -9.90 -19.53 23.95
N GLU A 227 -9.99 -19.77 25.26
CA GLU A 227 -8.90 -20.40 26.01
C GLU A 227 -8.56 -21.81 25.51
N SER A 228 -9.56 -22.57 25.01
CA SER A 228 -9.34 -23.90 24.44
C SER A 228 -8.47 -23.87 23.18
N GLN A 229 -8.53 -22.78 22.43
CA GLN A 229 -7.80 -22.59 21.17
C GLN A 229 -6.37 -22.09 21.41
N ALA A 230 -6.06 -21.54 22.59
CA ALA A 230 -4.77 -20.92 22.90
C ALA A 230 -3.53 -21.79 22.60
N PRO A 231 -3.54 -23.13 22.78
CA PRO A 231 -2.40 -23.98 22.42
C PRO A 231 -2.06 -24.01 20.92
N ASN A 232 -3.01 -23.64 20.05
CA ASN A 232 -2.85 -23.66 18.59
C ASN A 232 -2.42 -22.30 18.00
N PHE A 233 -2.26 -21.29 18.85
CA PHE A 233 -1.93 -19.91 18.45
C PHE A 233 -0.80 -19.35 19.28
N LEU A 234 0.07 -18.54 18.67
CA LEU A 234 0.78 -17.53 19.45
C LEU A 234 -0.29 -16.57 19.99
N SER A 235 -0.53 -16.62 21.29
CA SER A 235 -1.64 -15.93 21.92
C SER A 235 -1.22 -15.05 23.07
N THR A 236 -2.01 -14.01 23.30
CA THR A 236 -1.77 -13.00 24.33
C THR A 236 -3.09 -12.40 24.81
N LEU A 237 -3.09 -11.85 26.01
CA LEU A 237 -4.19 -11.00 26.48
C LEU A 237 -3.92 -9.57 26.01
N ALA A 238 -4.89 -8.99 25.32
CA ALA A 238 -4.82 -7.62 24.81
C ALA A 238 -6.04 -6.81 25.27
N CYS A 239 -5.84 -5.52 25.45
CA CYS A 239 -6.90 -4.54 25.48
C CYS A 239 -7.36 -4.31 24.04
N VAL A 240 -8.59 -4.70 23.72
CA VAL A 240 -9.20 -4.48 22.41
C VAL A 240 -10.26 -3.40 22.57
N CYS A 241 -10.17 -2.34 21.77
CA CYS A 241 -11.12 -1.22 21.80
C CYS A 241 -11.81 -1.06 20.44
N ASP A 242 -12.99 -0.45 20.42
CA ASP A 242 -13.83 -0.35 19.22
C ASP A 242 -13.51 0.89 18.37
N ASP A 243 -12.91 1.91 18.97
CA ASP A 243 -12.44 3.11 18.29
C ASP A 243 -10.95 2.98 17.88
N GLU A 244 -10.61 3.58 16.74
CA GLU A 244 -9.22 3.75 16.30
C GLU A 244 -8.57 5.01 16.88
N ASP A 245 -9.34 5.88 17.54
CA ASP A 245 -8.80 6.99 18.34
C ASP A 245 -7.94 6.47 19.50
N VAL A 246 -6.63 6.64 19.36
CA VAL A 246 -5.62 6.22 20.34
C VAL A 246 -5.68 7.08 21.61
N ASP A 247 -6.06 8.35 21.49
CA ASP A 247 -6.08 9.29 22.62
C ASP A 247 -7.33 9.09 23.48
N GLN A 248 -8.46 8.69 22.87
CA GLN A 248 -9.72 8.43 23.58
C GLN A 248 -10.36 7.10 23.16
N PRO A 249 -9.70 5.96 23.40
CA PRO A 249 -10.22 4.68 22.94
C PRO A 249 -11.49 4.32 23.71
N THR A 250 -12.54 3.94 22.98
CA THR A 250 -13.84 3.55 23.54
C THR A 250 -14.10 2.06 23.36
N GLY A 251 -15.05 1.49 24.12
CA GLY A 251 -15.41 0.06 24.00
C GLY A 251 -14.32 -0.92 24.45
N CYS A 252 -13.32 -0.46 25.20
CA CYS A 252 -12.17 -1.28 25.59
C CYS A 252 -12.53 -2.46 26.50
N ARG A 253 -12.00 -3.64 26.17
CA ARG A 253 -12.08 -4.86 26.99
C ARG A 253 -10.81 -5.69 26.89
N VAL A 254 -10.52 -6.46 27.93
CA VAL A 254 -9.46 -7.48 27.87
C VAL A 254 -9.97 -8.70 27.12
N GLN A 255 -9.27 -9.10 26.07
CA GLN A 255 -9.61 -10.25 25.25
C GLN A 255 -8.36 -11.08 24.95
N ARG A 256 -8.53 -12.40 24.87
CA ARG A 256 -7.49 -13.29 24.35
C ARG A 256 -7.47 -13.23 22.83
N MET A 257 -6.29 -12.91 22.30
CA MET A 257 -6.04 -12.77 20.88
C MET A 257 -5.03 -13.80 20.42
N GLY A 258 -5.28 -14.41 19.26
CA GLY A 258 -4.35 -15.28 18.56
C GLY A 258 -3.82 -14.61 17.31
N LEU A 259 -2.51 -14.68 17.08
CA LEU A 259 -1.88 -14.16 15.87
C LEU A 259 -2.40 -14.96 14.66
N ALA A 260 -2.98 -14.28 13.69
CA ALA A 260 -3.54 -14.87 12.46
C ALA A 260 -2.62 -14.66 11.25
N GLY A 261 -1.86 -13.56 11.21
CA GLY A 261 -0.89 -13.28 10.16
C GLY A 261 0.16 -12.26 10.58
N LEU A 262 1.32 -12.31 9.92
CA LEU A 262 2.49 -11.53 10.30
C LEU A 262 3.31 -11.15 9.06
N HIS A 263 3.45 -9.86 8.81
CA HIS A 263 4.45 -9.32 7.90
C HIS A 263 5.66 -8.89 8.68
N VAL A 264 6.83 -9.27 8.17
CA VAL A 264 8.13 -8.87 8.72
C VAL A 264 8.93 -8.23 7.60
N MET A 265 9.31 -6.98 7.81
CA MET A 265 10.13 -6.23 6.87
C MET A 265 11.48 -5.97 7.51
N SER A 266 12.55 -6.34 6.82
CA SER A 266 13.92 -6.22 7.34
C SER A 266 14.83 -5.54 6.34
N LYS A 267 15.38 -4.37 6.70
CA LYS A 267 16.44 -3.73 5.92
C LYS A 267 17.77 -4.40 6.24
N THR A 268 18.49 -4.85 5.22
CA THR A 268 19.78 -5.52 5.38
C THR A 268 20.83 -4.88 4.46
N PRO A 269 22.13 -5.08 4.73
CA PRO A 269 23.18 -4.49 3.89
C PRO A 269 23.08 -4.87 2.40
N SER A 270 22.58 -6.08 2.09
CA SER A 270 22.39 -6.54 0.71
C SER A 270 21.02 -6.20 0.09
N ALA A 271 20.03 -5.80 0.91
CA ALA A 271 18.68 -5.46 0.48
C ALA A 271 18.26 -4.08 1.02
N PRO A 272 18.76 -2.97 0.41
CA PRO A 272 18.38 -1.62 0.83
C PRO A 272 16.89 -1.31 0.57
N GLN A 273 16.22 -2.03 -0.34
CA GLN A 273 14.76 -2.00 -0.53
C GLN A 273 13.99 -2.95 0.42
N TRP A 274 14.70 -3.48 1.42
CA TRP A 274 14.21 -4.38 2.47
C TRP A 274 13.83 -5.78 1.95
N ILE A 275 13.92 -6.77 2.83
CA ILE A 275 13.38 -8.13 2.64
C ILE A 275 11.98 -8.17 3.25
N TRP A 276 11.02 -8.75 2.54
CA TRP A 276 9.60 -8.77 2.92
C TRP A 276 9.13 -10.20 3.09
N SER A 277 8.86 -10.58 4.32
CA SER A 277 8.43 -11.93 4.68
C SER A 277 6.98 -11.89 5.14
N THR A 278 6.19 -12.89 4.76
CA THR A 278 4.82 -13.01 5.25
C THR A 278 4.51 -14.42 5.75
N PHE A 279 4.03 -14.48 6.98
CA PHE A 279 3.64 -15.70 7.68
C PHE A 279 2.15 -15.65 7.99
N GLU A 280 1.50 -16.80 8.02
CA GLU A 280 0.10 -16.92 8.40
C GLU A 280 -0.12 -18.16 9.26
N GLN A 281 -1.22 -18.13 10.00
CA GLN A 281 -1.67 -19.27 10.79
C GLN A 281 -2.36 -20.30 9.88
N VAL A 282 -2.05 -21.57 10.08
CA VAL A 282 -2.38 -22.67 9.15
C VAL A 282 -3.87 -22.98 9.03
N ASP A 283 -4.68 -22.57 10.01
CA ASP A 283 -6.12 -22.77 10.06
C ASP A 283 -6.92 -21.57 9.52
N ASN A 284 -6.25 -20.57 8.92
CA ASN A 284 -6.95 -19.39 8.40
C ASN A 284 -7.97 -19.72 7.31
N ILE A 285 -7.72 -20.72 6.46
CA ILE A 285 -8.59 -21.05 5.29
C ILE A 285 -9.23 -22.42 5.42
N VAL A 286 -8.43 -23.42 5.81
CA VAL A 286 -8.90 -24.77 6.09
C VAL A 286 -8.42 -25.11 7.48
N SER A 287 -9.35 -25.32 8.39
CA SER A 287 -8.98 -25.67 9.75
C SER A 287 -8.49 -27.11 9.84
N THR A 288 -7.31 -27.28 10.43
CA THR A 288 -6.74 -28.56 10.83
C THR A 288 -7.06 -28.91 12.30
N HIS A 289 -7.64 -27.96 13.05
CA HIS A 289 -8.01 -28.10 14.46
C HIS A 289 -9.54 -27.98 14.64
N ALA A 290 -10.17 -28.99 15.26
CA ALA A 290 -11.62 -29.13 15.30
C ALA A 290 -12.39 -27.96 15.96
N ASP A 291 -11.78 -27.27 16.91
CA ASP A 291 -12.38 -26.15 17.64
C ASP A 291 -12.06 -24.78 17.02
N VAL A 292 -11.29 -24.75 15.93
CA VAL A 292 -10.93 -23.53 15.21
C VAL A 292 -11.80 -23.38 13.97
N MET A 293 -12.57 -22.29 13.91
CA MET A 293 -13.26 -21.91 12.68
C MET A 293 -12.31 -21.15 11.74
N PRO A 294 -12.23 -21.55 10.45
CA PRO A 294 -11.48 -20.80 9.45
C PRO A 294 -12.20 -19.49 9.08
N LEU A 295 -11.50 -18.58 8.40
CA LEU A 295 -12.04 -17.34 7.84
C LEU A 295 -12.88 -17.57 6.56
N ASN A 296 -13.12 -18.83 6.22
CA ASN A 296 -13.95 -19.27 5.12
C ASN A 296 -15.02 -20.22 5.64
N ASP A 297 -16.28 -19.93 5.39
CA ASP A 297 -17.38 -20.87 5.55
C ASP A 297 -17.85 -21.33 4.16
N PRO A 298 -17.47 -22.55 3.73
CA PRO A 298 -17.93 -23.12 2.46
C PRO A 298 -19.45 -23.27 2.34
N ALA A 299 -20.20 -23.22 3.45
CA ALA A 299 -21.65 -23.26 3.42
C ALA A 299 -22.29 -21.89 3.13
N CYS A 300 -21.51 -20.82 3.14
CA CYS A 300 -21.98 -19.47 2.84
C CYS A 300 -22.12 -19.29 1.32
N PRO A 301 -23.32 -19.02 0.78
CA PRO A 301 -23.54 -18.93 -0.67
C PRO A 301 -22.84 -17.70 -1.25
N PRO A 302 -22.06 -17.81 -2.34
CA PRO A 302 -21.27 -16.71 -2.91
C PRO A 302 -22.09 -15.46 -3.26
N GLU A 303 -23.38 -15.60 -3.55
CA GLU A 303 -24.28 -14.49 -3.85
C GLU A 303 -24.54 -13.61 -2.62
N ARG A 304 -24.45 -14.18 -1.41
CA ARG A 304 -24.67 -13.47 -0.14
C ARG A 304 -23.36 -12.97 0.48
N CYS A 305 -22.28 -13.69 0.28
CA CYS A 305 -20.99 -13.48 0.92
C CYS A 305 -19.86 -13.84 -0.06
N PRO A 306 -19.59 -12.96 -1.04
CA PRO A 306 -18.63 -13.27 -2.10
C PRO A 306 -17.21 -13.46 -1.52
N PRO A 307 -16.46 -14.46 -2.00
CA PRO A 307 -15.11 -14.72 -1.51
C PRO A 307 -14.16 -13.57 -1.87
N ASN A 308 -13.26 -13.25 -0.95
CA ASN A 308 -12.24 -12.20 -1.05
C ASN A 308 -12.82 -10.82 -1.41
N ARG A 309 -14.03 -10.52 -0.94
CA ARG A 309 -14.66 -9.20 -1.06
C ARG A 309 -14.98 -8.62 0.32
N GLN A 310 -14.96 -7.30 0.38
CA GLN A 310 -15.47 -6.55 1.53
C GLN A 310 -16.98 -6.77 1.65
N THR A 311 -17.46 -6.79 2.89
CA THR A 311 -18.85 -7.12 3.21
C THR A 311 -19.43 -6.13 4.23
N PRO A 312 -20.76 -5.88 4.23
CA PRO A 312 -21.45 -5.11 5.27
C PRO A 312 -21.10 -5.57 6.69
N ALA A 313 -21.19 -4.66 7.67
CA ALA A 313 -20.76 -4.89 9.05
C ALA A 313 -21.31 -6.21 9.64
N GLU A 314 -22.56 -6.55 9.31
CA GLU A 314 -23.30 -7.71 9.80
C GLU A 314 -22.97 -9.02 9.07
N VAL A 315 -22.20 -8.96 7.98
CA VAL A 315 -21.87 -10.09 7.12
C VAL A 315 -20.41 -10.51 7.36
N PRO A 316 -20.15 -11.74 7.83
CA PRO A 316 -18.80 -12.30 7.93
C PRO A 316 -18.02 -12.24 6.62
N SER A 317 -16.71 -12.06 6.70
CA SER A 317 -15.85 -12.14 5.52
C SER A 317 -15.72 -13.59 5.07
N GLN A 318 -15.51 -13.81 3.78
CA GLN A 318 -15.21 -15.13 3.20
C GLN A 318 -13.85 -15.04 2.54
N ILE A 319 -12.82 -15.65 3.11
CA ILE A 319 -11.45 -15.56 2.58
C ILE A 319 -11.01 -16.89 1.99
N THR A 320 -10.59 -16.88 0.74
CA THR A 320 -9.99 -18.04 0.08
C THR A 320 -8.57 -17.72 -0.35
N ARG A 321 -7.71 -18.74 -0.46
CA ARG A 321 -6.36 -18.58 -1.00
C ARG A 321 -6.42 -18.49 -2.53
N VAL A 322 -6.06 -17.34 -3.07
CA VAL A 322 -5.93 -17.15 -4.53
C VAL A 322 -4.49 -17.32 -4.98
N VAL A 323 -3.54 -16.77 -4.22
CA VAL A 323 -2.09 -16.95 -4.46
C VAL A 323 -1.61 -18.17 -3.65
N PRO A 324 -1.25 -19.30 -4.31
CA PRO A 324 -0.84 -20.51 -3.62
C PRO A 324 0.55 -20.36 -2.98
N ILE A 325 0.76 -21.04 -1.85
CA ILE A 325 2.11 -21.23 -1.29
C ILE A 325 2.91 -22.11 -2.27
N PRO A 326 4.09 -21.68 -2.75
CA PRO A 326 4.85 -22.43 -3.74
C PRO A 326 5.17 -23.85 -3.27
N ASN A 327 4.88 -24.83 -4.14
CA ASN A 327 5.04 -26.26 -3.86
C ASN A 327 5.91 -26.99 -4.89
N GLN A 328 6.60 -26.25 -5.75
CA GLN A 328 7.39 -26.78 -6.85
C GLN A 328 8.87 -26.77 -6.47
N ASN A 329 9.56 -27.89 -6.74
CA ASN A 329 11.01 -27.94 -6.61
C ASN A 329 11.68 -27.07 -7.69
N PRO A 330 12.81 -26.42 -7.38
CA PRO A 330 13.49 -25.59 -8.36
C PRO A 330 14.09 -26.42 -9.49
N ILE A 331 14.04 -25.88 -10.71
CA ILE A 331 14.70 -26.46 -11.88
C ILE A 331 16.06 -25.77 -12.04
N CYS A 332 17.13 -26.41 -11.60
CA CYS A 332 18.42 -25.72 -11.45
C CYS A 332 19.11 -25.27 -12.74
N SER A 333 18.65 -25.76 -13.90
CA SER A 333 19.04 -25.25 -15.20
C SER A 333 18.36 -23.92 -15.59
N GLN A 334 17.27 -23.54 -14.93
CA GLN A 334 16.58 -22.26 -15.10
C GLN A 334 17.09 -21.27 -14.06
N THR A 335 18.17 -20.56 -14.39
CA THR A 335 18.90 -19.71 -13.43
C THR A 335 18.20 -18.39 -13.12
N ASP A 336 17.25 -17.97 -13.95
CA ASP A 336 16.48 -16.73 -13.86
C ASP A 336 15.17 -16.88 -13.07
N GLN A 337 14.70 -18.11 -12.84
CA GLN A 337 13.43 -18.36 -12.15
C GLN A 337 13.61 -18.42 -10.62
N PRO A 338 12.91 -17.60 -9.83
CA PRO A 338 12.98 -17.61 -8.36
C PRO A 338 12.03 -18.66 -7.75
N THR A 339 12.17 -19.91 -8.16
CA THR A 339 11.29 -21.00 -7.68
C THR A 339 11.84 -21.63 -6.40
N ASP A 340 10.96 -21.91 -5.44
CA ASP A 340 11.29 -22.71 -4.26
C ASP A 340 10.09 -23.56 -3.82
N ASN A 341 10.35 -24.70 -3.19
CA ASN A 341 9.31 -25.53 -2.59
C ASN A 341 9.09 -25.11 -1.13
N VAL A 342 8.35 -24.01 -0.97
CA VAL A 342 8.07 -23.41 0.34
C VAL A 342 7.20 -24.34 1.20
N VAL A 343 6.27 -25.10 0.62
CA VAL A 343 5.48 -26.11 1.34
C VAL A 343 6.38 -27.17 2.00
N ALA A 344 7.35 -27.72 1.27
CA ALA A 344 8.29 -28.71 1.83
C ALA A 344 9.19 -28.08 2.91
N LEU A 345 9.68 -26.86 2.67
CA LEU A 345 10.48 -26.11 3.64
C LEU A 345 9.70 -25.84 4.94
N ASN A 346 8.43 -25.43 4.83
CA ASN A 346 7.54 -25.21 5.97
C ASN A 346 7.35 -26.51 6.76
N ALA A 347 7.16 -27.65 6.08
CA ALA A 347 7.02 -28.94 6.75
C ALA A 347 8.27 -29.30 7.59
N ASP A 348 9.47 -29.11 7.04
CA ASP A 348 10.73 -29.36 7.74
C ASP A 348 10.87 -28.47 8.99
N LEU A 349 10.63 -27.16 8.84
CA LEU A 349 10.81 -26.21 9.95
C LEU A 349 9.72 -26.30 11.00
N ARG A 350 8.45 -26.43 10.61
CA ARG A 350 7.35 -26.64 11.57
C ARG A 350 7.55 -27.91 12.37
N LYS A 351 8.04 -28.99 11.74
CA LYS A 351 8.39 -30.23 12.45
C LYS A 351 9.53 -30.03 13.46
N ALA A 352 10.55 -29.24 13.12
CA ALA A 352 11.64 -28.95 14.05
C ALA A 352 11.18 -28.04 15.20
N ILE A 353 10.35 -27.03 14.88
CA ILE A 353 9.80 -26.08 15.86
C ILE A 353 8.83 -26.78 16.80
N SER A 354 8.01 -27.74 16.35
CA SER A 354 7.00 -28.39 17.20
C SER A 354 7.58 -29.13 18.39
N ALA A 355 8.84 -29.59 18.30
CA ALA A 355 9.57 -30.18 19.41
C ALA A 355 9.90 -29.17 20.53
N ALA A 356 9.97 -27.87 20.19
CA ALA A 356 10.29 -26.79 21.12
C ALA A 356 9.06 -25.94 21.48
N ASN A 357 8.20 -25.59 20.52
CA ASN A 357 7.04 -24.74 20.75
C ASN A 357 5.91 -25.11 19.77
N LEU A 358 4.86 -25.77 20.29
CA LEU A 358 3.77 -26.28 19.47
C LEU A 358 2.92 -25.17 18.81
N ALA A 359 2.68 -24.07 19.52
CA ALA A 359 1.92 -22.94 19.02
C ALA A 359 2.63 -22.27 17.83
N LEU A 360 3.94 -22.02 17.96
CA LEU A 360 4.74 -21.42 16.88
C LEU A 360 4.91 -22.37 15.68
N ALA A 361 4.75 -23.68 15.85
CA ALA A 361 4.72 -24.64 14.76
C ALA A 361 3.43 -24.59 13.91
N GLN A 362 2.40 -23.84 14.35
CA GLN A 362 1.15 -23.63 13.61
C GLN A 362 1.19 -22.44 12.66
N TYR A 363 2.38 -21.90 12.39
CA TYR A 363 2.59 -20.83 11.43
C TYR A 363 3.41 -21.35 10.25
N GLU A 364 3.16 -20.78 9.09
CA GLU A 364 3.89 -21.12 7.88
C GLU A 364 4.24 -19.89 7.07
N LEU A 365 5.40 -19.94 6.40
CA LEU A 365 5.82 -18.89 5.47
C LEU A 365 5.00 -19.02 4.19
N VAL A 366 4.35 -17.94 3.75
CA VAL A 366 3.72 -17.91 2.43
C VAL A 366 4.81 -17.81 1.37
N ASN A 367 5.64 -16.77 1.44
CA ASN A 367 6.92 -16.64 0.73
C ASN A 367 7.71 -15.43 1.26
N THR A 368 8.91 -15.22 0.70
CA THR A 368 9.73 -14.02 0.91
C THR A 368 9.89 -13.26 -0.40
N GLN A 369 9.57 -11.96 -0.40
CA GLN A 369 9.85 -11.05 -1.50
C GLN A 369 11.16 -10.29 -1.26
N TRP A 370 12.00 -10.21 -2.30
CA TRP A 370 13.33 -9.60 -2.24
C TRP A 370 13.63 -8.77 -3.51
N PRO A 371 14.48 -7.73 -3.42
CA PRO A 371 14.91 -6.95 -4.58
C PRO A 371 15.92 -7.73 -5.42
N VAL A 372 15.72 -7.81 -6.74
CA VAL A 372 16.65 -8.46 -7.67
C VAL A 372 17.82 -7.52 -8.00
N PRO A 373 19.07 -7.84 -7.61
CA PRO A 373 20.21 -6.96 -7.83
C PRO A 373 20.54 -6.77 -9.32
N GLY A 374 20.97 -5.57 -9.71
CA GLY A 374 21.46 -5.27 -11.08
C GLY A 374 20.67 -4.21 -11.87
N HIS A 375 19.51 -3.77 -11.37
CA HIS A 375 18.65 -2.76 -12.01
C HIS A 375 18.73 -1.38 -11.34
N SER A 376 19.95 -0.93 -11.02
CA SER A 376 20.32 0.24 -10.21
C SER A 376 20.41 -0.04 -8.70
N PRO A 377 21.58 0.20 -8.07
CA PRO A 377 21.77 0.08 -6.61
C PRO A 377 21.24 1.31 -5.85
N THR A 378 20.53 2.21 -6.53
CA THR A 378 19.99 3.42 -5.92
C THR A 378 18.71 3.12 -5.15
N ARG A 379 18.43 3.92 -4.13
CA ARG A 379 17.18 3.98 -3.34
C ARG A 379 15.97 4.45 -4.18
N SER A 380 16.06 4.28 -5.50
CA SER A 380 15.01 4.60 -6.46
C SER A 380 13.83 3.67 -6.23
N THR A 381 12.65 4.16 -6.52
CA THR A 381 11.42 3.34 -6.52
C THR A 381 11.39 2.38 -7.71
N GLU A 382 12.36 2.49 -8.62
CA GLU A 382 12.65 1.56 -9.72
C GLU A 382 13.55 0.42 -9.24
N PHE A 383 12.99 -0.79 -9.12
CA PHE A 383 13.74 -2.01 -8.85
C PHE A 383 12.90 -3.23 -9.25
N VAL A 384 13.53 -4.36 -9.53
CA VAL A 384 12.81 -5.61 -9.82
C VAL A 384 12.61 -6.38 -8.51
N VAL A 385 11.47 -7.05 -8.35
CA VAL A 385 11.13 -7.83 -7.15
C VAL A 385 10.84 -9.28 -7.51
N ALA A 386 11.20 -10.19 -6.60
CA ALA A 386 10.92 -11.61 -6.75
C ALA A 386 10.41 -12.21 -5.43
N PRO A 387 9.30 -12.98 -5.43
CA PRO A 387 8.34 -13.10 -6.53
C PRO A 387 7.59 -11.78 -6.76
N THR A 388 6.99 -11.61 -7.94
CA THR A 388 6.23 -10.39 -8.30
C THR A 388 5.02 -10.19 -7.40
N VAL A 389 4.26 -11.27 -7.16
CA VAL A 389 3.04 -11.26 -6.35
C VAL A 389 3.30 -11.97 -5.03
N LEU A 390 2.85 -11.38 -3.94
CA LEU A 390 2.92 -11.93 -2.60
C LEU A 390 1.70 -11.47 -1.79
N ALA A 391 0.90 -12.43 -1.31
CA ALA A 391 -0.36 -12.15 -0.63
C ALA A 391 -0.62 -13.10 0.54
N ASN A 392 -0.85 -12.51 1.71
CA ASN A 392 -1.32 -13.17 2.92
C ASN A 392 -2.85 -13.12 2.99
N THR A 393 -3.46 -14.17 3.54
CA THR A 393 -4.93 -14.24 3.67
C THR A 393 -5.53 -13.22 4.62
N THR A 394 -4.76 -12.73 5.59
CA THR A 394 -5.21 -11.75 6.58
C THR A 394 -4.70 -10.34 6.32
N MET A 395 -3.68 -10.17 5.47
CA MET A 395 -3.13 -8.84 5.16
C MET A 395 -3.58 -8.33 3.80
N GLU A 396 -3.66 -9.21 2.78
CA GLU A 396 -4.05 -8.87 1.41
C GLU A 396 -5.42 -9.46 1.05
N SER A 397 -6.26 -9.74 2.06
CA SER A 397 -7.50 -10.52 1.98
C SER A 397 -8.33 -10.25 0.72
N PHE A 398 -8.52 -8.98 0.37
CA PHE A 398 -9.39 -8.52 -0.71
C PHE A 398 -8.63 -8.12 -2.00
N ALA A 399 -7.31 -8.35 -2.08
CA ALA A 399 -6.47 -7.89 -3.18
C ALA A 399 -5.30 -8.84 -3.50
N GLN A 400 -5.48 -10.15 -3.29
CA GLN A 400 -4.38 -11.12 -3.34
C GLN A 400 -3.66 -11.18 -4.70
N GLU A 401 -4.39 -11.16 -5.82
CA GLU A 401 -3.85 -11.39 -7.17
C GLU A 401 -2.93 -10.26 -7.68
N ALA A 402 -3.12 -9.05 -7.16
CA ALA A 402 -2.37 -7.86 -7.59
C ALA A 402 -1.49 -7.30 -6.46
N SER A 403 -1.31 -8.03 -5.36
CA SER A 403 -0.55 -7.53 -4.22
C SER A 403 0.94 -7.79 -4.36
N THR A 404 1.71 -6.74 -4.13
CA THR A 404 3.16 -6.74 -3.99
C THR A 404 3.53 -5.90 -2.78
N CYS A 405 4.23 -6.49 -1.81
CA CYS A 405 4.59 -5.78 -0.59
C CYS A 405 5.52 -4.62 -0.90
N MET A 406 6.60 -4.90 -1.62
CA MET A 406 7.60 -3.93 -2.05
C MET A 406 7.04 -2.90 -3.01
N GLY A 407 6.24 -3.31 -4.00
CA GLY A 407 5.69 -2.38 -5.00
C GLY A 407 4.72 -1.37 -4.35
N CYS A 408 3.87 -1.84 -3.43
CA CYS A 408 2.99 -0.95 -2.66
C CYS A 408 3.81 0.00 -1.76
N HIS A 409 4.76 -0.54 -1.01
CA HIS A 409 5.55 0.26 -0.07
C HIS A 409 6.56 1.21 -0.74
N ALA A 410 6.93 0.97 -2.00
CA ALA A 410 7.73 1.90 -2.80
C ALA A 410 7.07 3.28 -2.95
N MET A 411 5.74 3.35 -2.79
CA MET A 411 4.97 4.60 -2.86
C MET A 411 4.95 5.38 -1.53
N SER A 412 5.49 4.82 -0.44
CA SER A 412 5.55 5.53 0.83
C SER A 412 6.40 6.80 0.73
N ARG A 413 5.90 7.89 1.31
CA ARG A 413 6.51 9.22 1.22
C ARG A 413 6.50 9.95 2.55
N THR A 414 7.25 11.04 2.61
CA THR A 414 7.14 12.02 3.69
C THR A 414 5.95 12.96 3.47
N LEU A 415 5.59 13.74 4.48
CA LEU A 415 4.59 14.81 4.44
C LEU A 415 5.05 16.06 3.66
N ASN A 416 6.09 15.97 2.83
CA ASN A 416 6.56 17.09 2.03
C ASN A 416 5.53 17.42 0.93
N PRO A 417 4.89 18.61 0.96
CA PRO A 417 3.82 18.94 0.01
C PRO A 417 4.37 19.38 -1.36
N ALA A 418 5.64 19.80 -1.44
CA ALA A 418 6.19 20.38 -2.67
C ALA A 418 6.78 19.34 -3.62
N GLN A 419 7.17 18.18 -3.12
CA GLN A 419 7.82 17.13 -3.92
C GLN A 419 7.66 15.76 -3.27
N PHE A 420 7.63 14.71 -4.09
CA PHE A 420 7.75 13.35 -3.59
C PHE A 420 9.14 13.14 -2.95
N VAL A 421 9.16 12.78 -1.68
CA VAL A 421 10.35 12.29 -0.98
C VAL A 421 10.00 10.93 -0.39
N SER A 422 10.71 9.89 -0.80
CA SER A 422 10.49 8.53 -0.31
C SER A 422 10.62 8.46 1.21
N ALA A 423 9.72 7.71 1.84
CA ALA A 423 9.79 7.33 3.25
C ALA A 423 10.53 6.01 3.47
N ASP A 424 11.39 5.62 2.53
CA ASP A 424 12.19 4.38 2.59
C ASP A 424 11.34 3.17 2.97
N PHE A 425 10.26 2.97 2.22
CA PHE A 425 9.30 1.88 2.34
C PHE A 425 8.45 1.88 3.64
N SER A 426 8.53 2.90 4.49
CA SER A 426 7.74 2.96 5.72
C SER A 426 6.60 3.97 5.62
N PHE A 427 5.39 3.48 5.37
CA PHE A 427 4.19 4.32 5.43
C PHE A 427 3.97 4.95 6.82
N THR A 428 4.48 4.37 7.91
CA THR A 428 4.23 4.89 9.28
C THR A 428 4.66 6.35 9.48
N LEU A 429 5.59 6.86 8.67
CA LEU A 429 5.96 8.28 8.70
C LEU A 429 4.75 9.19 8.42
N ASN A 430 3.75 8.75 7.66
CA ASN A 430 2.53 9.52 7.39
C ASN A 430 1.66 9.80 8.63
N ASN A 431 1.94 9.12 9.75
CA ASN A 431 1.23 9.34 11.02
C ASN A 431 1.76 10.57 11.77
N ALA A 432 2.88 11.16 11.35
CA ALA A 432 3.46 12.32 12.02
C ALA A 432 2.49 13.51 12.06
N GLN A 433 2.43 14.17 13.21
CA GLN A 433 1.57 15.32 13.45
C GLN A 433 2.41 16.54 13.88
N PRO A 434 1.87 17.77 13.82
CA PRO A 434 0.73 18.12 12.99
C PRO A 434 1.09 17.90 11.52
N ARG A 435 0.14 17.44 10.71
CA ARG A 435 0.30 17.53 9.26
C ARG A 435 0.47 19.01 8.89
N PRO A 436 1.38 19.36 7.96
CA PRO A 436 1.49 20.73 7.47
C PRO A 436 0.10 21.24 7.10
N PRO A 437 -0.26 22.48 7.47
CA PRO A 437 -1.52 23.04 7.01
C PRO A 437 -1.53 22.94 5.49
N ALA A 438 -2.53 22.24 4.96
CA ALA A 438 -2.85 22.41 3.57
C ALA A 438 -3.26 23.88 3.43
N ASP A 439 -2.57 24.68 2.63
CA ASP A 439 -3.08 26.00 2.21
C ASP A 439 -4.32 25.86 1.28
N CYS A 440 -5.06 24.76 1.41
CA CYS A 440 -6.18 24.33 0.61
C CYS A 440 -7.46 24.55 1.43
N GLU A 441 -8.40 25.32 0.89
CA GLU A 441 -9.67 25.66 1.57
C GLU A 441 -10.58 24.44 1.84
N ASP A 442 -10.26 23.24 1.31
CA ASP A 442 -11.01 22.00 1.49
C ASP A 442 -10.11 20.87 2.05
N VAL A 443 -10.32 20.55 3.33
CA VAL A 443 -9.49 19.64 4.14
C VAL A 443 -9.71 18.15 3.83
N GLU A 444 -10.71 17.83 2.99
CA GLU A 444 -11.16 16.44 2.76
C GLU A 444 -10.53 15.75 1.53
N ALA A 445 -9.72 16.44 0.71
CA ALA A 445 -9.14 15.84 -0.48
C ALA A 445 -7.65 16.15 -0.67
N SER A 446 -6.86 15.09 -0.49
CA SER A 446 -5.47 14.91 -0.90
C SER A 446 -4.39 15.31 0.11
N GLU A 447 -3.72 14.26 0.61
CA GLU A 447 -2.40 14.34 1.25
C GLU A 447 -1.32 14.98 0.35
N SER A 448 -1.63 15.29 -0.92
CA SER A 448 -0.67 15.90 -1.86
C SER A 448 -0.60 17.42 -1.80
N CYS A 449 -1.50 18.12 -1.10
CA CYS A 449 -1.50 19.59 -0.99
C CYS A 449 -1.12 20.29 -2.32
N ASN A 450 -1.67 19.81 -3.45
CA ASN A 450 -1.46 20.48 -4.72
C ASN A 450 -2.29 21.76 -4.68
N ASP A 451 -1.67 22.85 -4.23
CA ASP A 451 -2.22 24.20 -4.21
C ASP A 451 -2.65 24.70 -5.60
N GLN A 452 -2.41 23.90 -6.65
CA GLN A 452 -2.81 24.19 -8.00
C GLN A 452 -4.24 23.73 -8.37
N LEU A 453 -4.88 22.85 -7.58
CA LEU A 453 -6.22 22.34 -7.88
C LEU A 453 -7.29 23.44 -7.80
N LEU A 454 -8.26 23.42 -8.72
CA LEU A 454 -9.46 24.25 -8.66
C LEU A 454 -10.49 23.64 -7.71
N PRO A 455 -11.32 24.45 -7.01
CA PRO A 455 -12.35 23.92 -6.12
C PRO A 455 -13.38 23.06 -6.86
N THR A 456 -14.08 22.19 -6.12
CA THR A 456 -15.23 21.42 -6.63
C THR A 456 -16.55 22.13 -6.30
N PRO A 457 -17.60 21.98 -7.13
CA PRO A 457 -18.89 22.60 -6.83
C PRO A 457 -19.60 21.84 -5.70
N HIS A 458 -20.07 22.57 -4.68
CA HIS A 458 -20.90 22.00 -3.63
C HIS A 458 -22.35 21.81 -4.09
N GLN A 459 -23.07 20.91 -3.42
CA GLN A 459 -24.49 20.68 -3.68
C GLN A 459 -25.29 21.98 -3.42
N PRO A 460 -26.00 22.51 -4.42
CA PRO A 460 -26.70 23.78 -4.27
C PRO A 460 -28.08 23.61 -3.64
N PRO A 461 -28.69 24.69 -3.10
CA PRO A 461 -30.05 24.65 -2.59
C PRO A 461 -31.06 24.37 -3.73
N PRO A 462 -32.25 23.81 -3.43
CA PRO A 462 -33.24 23.42 -4.45
C PRO A 462 -33.62 24.53 -5.44
N GLU A 463 -33.61 25.78 -4.99
CA GLU A 463 -34.00 26.98 -5.73
C GLU A 463 -32.91 27.57 -6.66
N ALA A 464 -31.74 26.94 -6.79
CA ALA A 464 -30.61 27.46 -7.58
C ALA A 464 -30.39 26.70 -8.92
N PRO A 465 -31.21 26.92 -9.96
CA PRO A 465 -31.20 26.09 -11.17
C PRO A 465 -29.88 26.16 -11.98
N ILE A 466 -29.17 27.29 -11.94
CA ILE A 466 -27.86 27.45 -12.62
C ILE A 466 -26.79 26.64 -11.88
N GLU A 467 -26.76 26.71 -10.56
CA GLU A 467 -25.80 25.95 -9.74
C GLU A 467 -26.07 24.45 -9.87
N TRP A 468 -27.35 24.03 -9.95
CA TRP A 468 -27.70 22.65 -10.27
C TRP A 468 -27.24 22.19 -11.65
N ALA A 469 -27.11 23.07 -12.63
CA ALA A 469 -26.54 22.72 -13.93
C ALA A 469 -25.03 22.50 -13.83
N VAL A 470 -24.33 23.31 -13.05
CA VAL A 470 -22.90 23.14 -12.75
C VAL A 470 -22.65 21.84 -11.98
N TYR A 471 -23.41 21.62 -10.90
CA TYR A 471 -23.29 20.43 -10.06
C TYR A 471 -23.56 19.14 -10.86
N ARG A 472 -24.63 19.10 -11.68
CA ARG A 472 -24.88 17.95 -12.56
C ARG A 472 -23.80 17.77 -13.63
N GLY A 473 -23.22 18.86 -14.12
CA GLY A 473 -22.09 18.79 -15.05
C GLY A 473 -20.86 18.16 -14.40
N TYR A 474 -20.60 18.50 -13.15
CA TYR A 474 -19.57 17.85 -12.33
C TYR A 474 -19.88 16.37 -12.10
N ASP A 475 -21.11 16.01 -11.73
CA ASP A 475 -21.53 14.60 -11.59
C ASP A 475 -21.26 13.80 -12.88
N TYR A 476 -21.65 14.33 -14.05
CA TYR A 476 -21.33 13.67 -15.32
C TYR A 476 -19.83 13.59 -15.60
N ALA A 477 -19.02 14.54 -15.12
CA ALA A 477 -17.57 14.48 -15.28
C ALA A 477 -16.94 13.37 -14.42
N ILE A 478 -17.45 13.17 -13.21
CA ILE A 478 -16.89 12.20 -12.26
C ILE A 478 -17.52 10.80 -12.34
N GLN A 479 -18.74 10.67 -12.87
CA GLN A 479 -19.52 9.42 -12.94
C GLN A 479 -20.11 9.21 -14.35
N THR A 480 -19.32 9.47 -15.40
CA THR A 480 -19.81 9.47 -16.79
C THR A 480 -20.38 8.11 -17.22
N TYR A 481 -19.64 7.03 -16.99
CA TYR A 481 -20.07 5.66 -17.28
C TYR A 481 -21.41 5.29 -16.63
N GLU A 482 -21.64 5.66 -15.38
CA GLU A 482 -22.87 5.33 -14.65
C GLU A 482 -24.05 6.20 -15.08
N LEU A 483 -23.82 7.50 -15.31
CA LEU A 483 -24.91 8.48 -15.41
C LEU A 483 -25.35 8.81 -16.83
N VAL A 484 -24.49 8.62 -17.85
CA VAL A 484 -24.80 9.09 -19.21
C VAL A 484 -25.64 8.10 -20.01
N ASN A 485 -25.41 6.79 -19.83
CA ASN A 485 -26.12 5.77 -20.60
C ASN A 485 -27.59 5.61 -20.13
N GLN A 486 -28.50 5.44 -21.08
CA GLN A 486 -29.92 5.20 -20.81
C GLN A 486 -30.27 3.71 -21.00
N PRO A 487 -31.09 3.09 -20.12
CA PRO A 487 -31.49 1.69 -20.28
C PRO A 487 -32.23 1.44 -21.60
N GLY A 488 -31.75 0.45 -22.37
CA GLY A 488 -32.40 0.02 -23.61
C GLY A 488 -32.01 0.81 -24.87
N GLU A 489 -31.12 1.80 -24.76
CA GLU A 489 -30.58 2.55 -25.91
C GLU A 489 -29.15 2.12 -26.24
N THR A 490 -28.70 2.41 -27.48
CA THR A 490 -27.28 2.28 -27.84
C THR A 490 -26.45 3.23 -26.96
N PRO A 491 -25.43 2.72 -26.25
CA PRO A 491 -24.71 3.50 -25.25
C PRO A 491 -23.96 4.67 -25.88
N PHE A 492 -23.98 5.82 -25.22
CA PHE A 492 -23.11 6.96 -25.53
C PHE A 492 -21.70 6.76 -24.98
N VAL A 493 -21.57 5.99 -23.90
CA VAL A 493 -20.30 5.55 -23.31
C VAL A 493 -20.20 4.05 -23.48
N GLY A 494 -19.36 3.57 -24.41
CA GLY A 494 -19.23 2.16 -24.76
C GLY A 494 -18.14 1.42 -23.98
N ASN A 495 -17.58 2.04 -22.96
CA ASN A 495 -16.57 1.48 -22.07
C ASN A 495 -16.88 1.85 -20.60
N ARG A 496 -15.95 1.61 -19.68
CA ARG A 496 -16.11 1.94 -18.25
C ARG A 496 -15.18 3.07 -17.84
N LEU A 497 -15.18 4.18 -18.56
CA LEU A 497 -14.40 5.36 -18.19
C LEU A 497 -15.31 6.49 -17.69
N HIS A 498 -14.72 7.39 -16.89
CA HIS A 498 -15.28 8.72 -16.65
C HIS A 498 -14.42 9.75 -17.37
N CYS A 499 -14.96 10.94 -17.59
CA CYS A 499 -14.14 12.07 -17.99
C CYS A 499 -12.96 12.27 -17.00
N GLN A 500 -13.24 12.12 -15.70
CA GLN A 500 -12.22 12.23 -14.67
C GLN A 500 -11.10 11.17 -14.73
N SER A 501 -11.30 10.05 -15.44
CA SER A 501 -10.26 9.03 -15.60
C SER A 501 -9.02 9.56 -16.31
N CYS A 502 -9.16 10.63 -17.09
CA CYS A 502 -8.06 11.33 -17.78
C CYS A 502 -7.97 12.82 -17.39
N HIS A 503 -9.08 13.39 -16.91
CA HIS A 503 -9.20 14.78 -16.50
C HIS A 503 -9.31 14.84 -14.97
N LEU A 504 -8.20 14.64 -14.25
CA LEU A 504 -8.24 14.46 -12.79
C LEU A 504 -8.93 15.63 -12.09
N HIS A 505 -9.47 15.34 -10.89
CA HIS A 505 -10.25 16.30 -10.12
C HIS A 505 -11.42 16.92 -10.90
N GLY A 506 -12.12 16.09 -11.70
CA GLY A 506 -13.21 16.56 -12.58
C GLY A 506 -12.75 17.54 -13.67
N GLY A 507 -11.47 17.58 -14.01
CA GLY A 507 -10.89 18.57 -14.92
C GLY A 507 -10.45 19.87 -14.24
N GLY A 508 -10.43 19.90 -12.90
CA GLY A 508 -9.90 21.00 -12.10
C GLY A 508 -8.39 20.93 -11.85
N ASP A 509 -7.72 19.85 -12.25
CA ASP A 509 -6.28 19.65 -12.03
C ASP A 509 -5.43 20.15 -13.20
N PRO A 510 -4.63 21.23 -13.03
CA PRO A 510 -3.82 21.83 -14.10
C PRO A 510 -2.76 20.92 -14.70
N GLU A 511 -2.37 19.85 -14.02
CA GLU A 511 -1.37 18.88 -14.48
C GLU A 511 -2.00 17.66 -15.17
N ALA A 512 -3.33 17.57 -15.18
CA ALA A 512 -4.08 16.42 -15.67
C ALA A 512 -5.20 16.80 -16.65
N GLY A 513 -4.85 17.44 -17.76
CA GLY A 513 -5.79 17.64 -18.87
C GLY A 513 -6.91 18.63 -18.54
N TRP A 514 -6.67 19.58 -17.65
CA TRP A 514 -7.69 20.47 -17.09
C TRP A 514 -8.64 21.14 -18.10
N TRP A 515 -9.80 21.58 -17.63
CA TRP A 515 -10.84 22.13 -18.48
C TRP A 515 -10.89 23.65 -18.52
N ALA A 516 -10.30 24.33 -17.54
CA ALA A 516 -10.22 25.79 -17.53
C ALA A 516 -9.57 26.32 -18.83
N GLY A 517 -10.20 27.31 -19.44
CA GLY A 517 -9.84 27.92 -20.74
C GLY A 517 -10.32 27.15 -21.97
N SER A 518 -10.95 25.97 -21.85
CA SER A 518 -11.30 25.13 -23.00
C SER A 518 -12.30 25.80 -23.95
N TYR A 519 -13.24 26.57 -23.42
CA TYR A 519 -14.22 27.30 -24.24
C TYR A 519 -13.53 28.23 -25.25
N GLN A 520 -12.52 28.98 -24.80
CA GLN A 520 -11.76 29.88 -25.68
C GLN A 520 -10.81 29.11 -26.59
N ARG A 521 -10.07 28.11 -26.06
CA ARG A 521 -9.12 27.31 -26.84
C ARG A 521 -9.77 26.60 -28.02
N MET A 522 -11.01 26.14 -27.86
CA MET A 522 -11.74 25.42 -28.91
C MET A 522 -12.48 26.35 -29.87
N GLY A 523 -12.38 27.68 -29.73
CA GLY A 523 -13.04 28.62 -30.64
C GLY A 523 -14.51 28.90 -30.32
N GLY A 524 -14.94 28.74 -29.07
CA GLY A 524 -16.30 29.03 -28.61
C GLY A 524 -17.17 27.79 -28.46
N LEU A 525 -18.49 28.00 -28.42
CA LEU A 525 -19.48 26.97 -28.07
C LEU A 525 -19.44 25.77 -29.03
N GLU A 526 -19.52 26.01 -30.34
CA GLU A 526 -19.55 24.96 -31.36
C GLU A 526 -18.29 24.08 -31.31
N GLY A 527 -17.12 24.71 -31.22
CA GLY A 527 -15.86 23.97 -31.12
C GLY A 527 -15.74 23.18 -29.82
N LEU A 528 -16.25 23.69 -28.70
CA LEU A 528 -16.29 22.95 -27.44
C LEU A 528 -17.25 21.75 -27.52
N GLN A 529 -18.44 21.92 -28.11
CA GLN A 529 -19.39 20.82 -28.34
C GLN A 529 -18.77 19.72 -29.22
N ASN A 530 -18.12 20.11 -30.31
CA ASN A 530 -17.40 19.18 -31.19
C ASN A 530 -16.27 18.46 -30.45
N ARG A 531 -15.54 19.15 -29.57
CA ARG A 531 -14.47 18.55 -28.78
C ARG A 531 -15.00 17.53 -27.78
N ILE A 532 -16.12 17.82 -27.11
CA ILE A 532 -16.80 16.90 -26.18
C ILE A 532 -17.26 15.65 -26.94
N ASN A 533 -17.91 15.81 -28.09
CA ASN A 533 -18.34 14.66 -28.91
C ASN A 533 -17.16 13.81 -29.39
N GLY A 534 -16.05 14.42 -29.78
CA GLY A 534 -14.83 13.69 -30.10
C GLY A 534 -14.26 12.89 -28.92
N CYS A 535 -14.45 13.32 -27.67
CA CYS A 535 -14.14 12.50 -26.49
C CYS A 535 -15.09 11.31 -26.35
N PHE A 536 -16.39 11.50 -26.56
CA PHE A 536 -17.37 10.40 -26.51
C PHE A 536 -17.07 9.29 -27.52
N GLU A 537 -16.70 9.67 -28.75
CA GLU A 537 -16.37 8.70 -29.81
C GLU A 537 -15.04 7.98 -29.60
N ARG A 538 -14.08 8.59 -28.89
CA ARG A 538 -12.70 8.10 -28.79
C ARG A 538 -12.37 7.59 -27.39
N SER A 539 -12.32 8.52 -26.43
CA SER A 539 -12.01 8.20 -25.03
C SER A 539 -13.09 7.34 -24.40
N MET A 540 -14.37 7.61 -24.67
CA MET A 540 -15.49 6.85 -24.08
C MET A 540 -15.91 5.65 -24.93
N ASN A 541 -15.18 5.36 -26.02
CA ASN A 541 -15.47 4.28 -26.97
C ASN A 541 -16.95 4.15 -27.36
N GLY A 542 -17.63 5.28 -27.50
CA GLY A 542 -19.08 5.33 -27.72
C GLY A 542 -19.43 6.15 -28.95
N ARG A 543 -20.48 6.97 -28.83
CA ARG A 543 -21.00 7.79 -29.92
C ARG A 543 -21.21 9.22 -29.47
N ALA A 544 -21.16 10.14 -30.41
CA ALA A 544 -21.48 11.55 -30.17
C ALA A 544 -22.87 11.71 -29.51
N LEU A 545 -22.94 12.65 -28.58
CA LEU A 545 -24.20 13.20 -28.10
C LEU A 545 -24.82 14.06 -29.20
N CYS A 546 -26.14 14.20 -29.17
CA CYS A 546 -26.77 15.25 -29.96
C CYS A 546 -26.28 16.63 -29.46
N THR A 547 -26.04 17.53 -30.40
CA THR A 547 -25.50 18.87 -30.21
C THR A 547 -26.63 19.89 -30.22
N PRO A 548 -26.94 20.52 -29.06
CA PRO A 548 -27.97 21.56 -28.99
C PRO A 548 -27.70 22.71 -29.97
N GLY A 549 -28.69 23.03 -30.79
CA GLY A 549 -28.61 24.07 -31.82
C GLY A 549 -28.06 23.61 -33.17
N THR A 550 -27.61 22.35 -33.27
CA THR A 550 -27.13 21.76 -34.53
C THR A 550 -28.05 20.64 -35.01
N ASP A 551 -28.27 19.61 -34.18
CA ASP A 551 -29.05 18.42 -34.55
C ASP A 551 -30.12 18.02 -33.51
N CYS A 552 -30.20 18.74 -32.38
CA CYS A 552 -31.30 18.64 -31.42
C CYS A 552 -31.55 19.99 -30.72
N ASP A 553 -32.73 20.15 -30.12
CA ASP A 553 -33.08 21.37 -29.37
C ASP A 553 -32.39 21.42 -28.00
N ASN A 554 -32.20 20.27 -27.35
CA ASN A 554 -31.59 20.18 -26.04
C ASN A 554 -30.91 18.83 -25.81
N ASN A 555 -29.82 18.84 -25.04
CA ASN A 555 -29.14 17.68 -24.51
C ASN A 555 -28.59 18.03 -23.13
N THR A 556 -29.18 17.42 -22.09
CA THR A 556 -28.83 17.75 -20.69
C THR A 556 -27.35 17.49 -20.42
N VAL A 557 -26.82 16.33 -20.83
CA VAL A 557 -25.41 15.95 -20.58
C VAL A 557 -24.45 16.98 -21.21
N MET A 558 -24.64 17.30 -22.48
CA MET A 558 -23.81 18.29 -23.18
C MET A 558 -23.90 19.67 -22.52
N SER A 559 -25.12 20.14 -22.25
CA SER A 559 -25.35 21.49 -21.72
C SER A 559 -24.82 21.68 -20.29
N THR A 560 -24.95 20.67 -19.42
CA THR A 560 -24.45 20.75 -18.04
C THR A 560 -22.93 20.58 -17.98
N LEU A 561 -22.32 19.71 -18.80
CA LEU A 561 -20.86 19.65 -18.93
C LEU A 561 -20.27 21.00 -19.35
N ILE A 562 -20.88 21.67 -20.33
CA ILE A 562 -20.46 23.01 -20.76
C ILE A 562 -20.65 24.04 -19.65
N ALA A 563 -21.76 23.98 -18.91
CA ALA A 563 -22.00 24.86 -17.76
C ALA A 563 -20.90 24.70 -16.69
N TYR A 564 -20.54 23.47 -16.38
CA TYR A 564 -19.47 23.15 -15.43
C TYR A 564 -18.09 23.59 -15.93
N MET A 565 -17.73 23.32 -17.19
CA MET A 565 -16.47 23.80 -17.77
C MET A 565 -16.35 25.34 -17.73
N ARG A 566 -17.45 26.06 -17.99
CA ARG A 566 -17.48 27.53 -17.86
C ARG A 566 -17.40 28.01 -16.41
N TRP A 567 -17.90 27.21 -15.47
CA TRP A 567 -17.70 27.49 -14.05
C TRP A 567 -16.23 27.33 -13.65
N LEU A 568 -15.53 26.30 -14.15
CA LEU A 568 -14.08 26.15 -13.94
C LEU A 568 -13.28 27.34 -14.50
N ASP A 569 -13.69 27.93 -15.63
CA ASP A 569 -13.09 29.17 -16.15
C ASP A 569 -13.16 30.32 -15.12
N VAL A 570 -14.28 30.44 -14.41
CA VAL A 570 -14.50 31.47 -13.38
C VAL A 570 -13.62 31.19 -12.16
N GLN A 571 -13.56 29.94 -11.70
CA GLN A 571 -12.71 29.57 -10.56
C GLN A 571 -11.24 29.80 -10.87
N TYR A 572 -10.82 29.43 -12.08
CA TYR A 572 -9.47 29.68 -12.55
C TYR A 572 -9.13 31.17 -12.56
N ALA A 573 -10.01 32.00 -13.13
CA ALA A 573 -9.80 33.44 -13.21
C ALA A 573 -9.66 34.09 -11.82
N ARG A 574 -10.39 33.56 -10.82
CA ARG A 574 -10.28 34.00 -9.43
C ARG A 574 -8.94 33.62 -8.80
N ARG A 575 -8.45 32.41 -9.05
CA ARG A 575 -7.24 31.88 -8.40
C ARG A 575 -5.93 32.33 -9.05
N TYR A 576 -5.85 32.34 -10.38
CA TYR A 576 -4.60 32.54 -11.12
C TYR A 576 -4.59 33.74 -12.08
N GLY A 577 -5.70 34.48 -12.15
CA GLY A 577 -5.87 35.57 -13.12
C GLY A 577 -6.11 35.05 -14.54
N LYS A 578 -5.54 35.72 -15.57
CA LYS A 578 -5.86 35.47 -17.00
C LYS A 578 -4.83 34.64 -17.77
N LYS A 579 -3.83 34.05 -17.13
CA LYS A 579 -2.89 33.17 -17.85
C LYS A 579 -3.64 31.85 -18.16
N THR A 580 -3.30 31.11 -19.19
CA THR A 580 -3.83 29.76 -19.35
C THR A 580 -2.62 28.87 -19.63
N PRO A 581 -2.42 27.75 -18.90
CA PRO A 581 -1.50 26.70 -19.27
C PRO A 581 -1.69 26.34 -20.73
N THR A 582 -0.56 26.25 -21.43
CA THR A 582 -0.48 26.03 -22.87
C THR A 582 -0.50 24.56 -23.25
N SER A 583 -0.27 23.64 -22.31
CA SER A 583 -0.26 22.19 -22.52
C SER A 583 -1.31 21.48 -21.65
N GLY A 584 -1.75 20.31 -22.10
CA GLY A 584 -2.72 19.47 -21.37
C GLY A 584 -2.09 18.68 -20.22
N PHE A 585 -0.80 18.36 -20.30
CA PHE A 585 -0.04 17.67 -19.24
C PHE A 585 1.35 18.33 -19.12
N PRO A 586 2.02 18.23 -17.95
CA PRO A 586 3.41 18.62 -17.80
C PRO A 586 4.32 17.87 -18.78
N PRO A 587 5.28 18.53 -19.43
CA PRO A 587 6.26 17.85 -20.27
C PRO A 587 7.08 16.84 -19.47
N LEU A 588 7.23 15.63 -20.01
CA LEU A 588 8.14 14.62 -19.46
C LEU A 588 9.50 14.71 -20.18
N PRO A 589 10.63 14.71 -19.46
CA PRO A 589 11.95 14.60 -20.08
C PRO A 589 12.10 13.33 -20.93
N GLU A 590 12.97 13.38 -21.93
CA GLU A 590 13.34 12.20 -22.71
C GLU A 590 13.94 11.11 -21.82
N PRO A 591 13.65 9.83 -22.10
CA PRO A 591 14.17 8.72 -21.31
C PRO A 591 15.67 8.52 -21.60
N PRO A 592 16.50 8.24 -20.58
CA PRO A 592 17.93 7.94 -20.77
C PRO A 592 18.20 6.71 -21.66
N GLN A 593 17.25 5.79 -21.76
CA GLN A 593 17.30 4.58 -22.59
C GLN A 593 16.04 4.46 -23.44
N PRO A 594 16.10 3.76 -24.60
CA PRO A 594 14.91 3.49 -25.39
C PRO A 594 13.79 2.84 -24.55
N PRO A 595 12.53 3.30 -24.65
CA PRO A 595 11.42 2.72 -23.92
C PRO A 595 11.26 1.22 -24.17
N SER A 596 10.92 0.46 -23.12
CA SER A 596 10.83 -1.00 -23.16
C SER A 596 9.54 -1.49 -22.52
N ALA A 597 8.73 -2.25 -23.27
CA ALA A 597 7.52 -2.88 -22.74
C ALA A 597 7.83 -3.87 -21.60
N ASP A 598 8.94 -4.62 -21.67
CA ASP A 598 9.31 -5.58 -20.61
C ASP A 598 9.60 -4.89 -19.26
N ARG A 599 10.38 -3.79 -19.28
CA ARG A 599 10.59 -2.95 -18.07
C ARG A 599 9.28 -2.32 -17.62
N GLY A 600 8.46 -1.86 -18.57
CA GLY A 600 7.15 -1.27 -18.29
C GLY A 600 6.18 -2.24 -17.62
N ALA A 601 6.21 -3.53 -17.99
CA ALA A 601 5.40 -4.57 -17.36
C ALA A 601 5.79 -4.76 -15.88
N ALA A 602 7.09 -4.70 -15.57
CA ALA A 602 7.57 -4.75 -14.19
C ALA A 602 7.10 -3.53 -13.38
N VAL A 603 7.23 -2.32 -13.95
CA VAL A 603 6.73 -1.08 -13.32
C VAL A 603 5.21 -1.17 -13.09
N PHE A 604 4.44 -1.64 -14.08
CA PHE A 604 3.00 -1.79 -13.98
C PHE A 604 2.60 -2.74 -12.86
N ALA A 605 3.17 -3.94 -12.84
CA ALA A 605 2.89 -4.95 -11.82
C ALA A 605 3.21 -4.44 -10.40
N GLN A 606 4.23 -3.58 -10.27
CA GLN A 606 4.68 -3.07 -8.99
C GLN A 606 3.88 -1.87 -8.48
N LYS A 607 3.58 -0.91 -9.35
CA LYS A 607 3.11 0.43 -8.96
C LYS A 607 1.71 0.76 -9.47
N CYS A 608 1.14 -0.04 -10.38
CA CYS A 608 -0.14 0.26 -11.04
C CYS A 608 -1.19 -0.84 -10.82
N ALA A 609 -0.78 -2.11 -10.85
CA ALA A 609 -1.67 -3.26 -10.86
C ALA A 609 -2.59 -3.36 -9.63
N TYR A 610 -2.13 -2.92 -8.46
CA TYR A 610 -2.98 -2.89 -7.26
C TYR A 610 -4.27 -2.08 -7.48
N CYS A 611 -4.16 -0.97 -8.20
CA CYS A 611 -5.28 -0.11 -8.55
C CYS A 611 -5.99 -0.58 -9.82
N HIS A 612 -5.24 -0.85 -10.88
CA HIS A 612 -5.78 -1.09 -12.22
C HIS A 612 -6.03 -2.55 -12.56
N ASP A 613 -5.85 -3.45 -11.59
CA ASP A 613 -5.76 -4.90 -11.78
C ASP A 613 -4.47 -5.34 -12.53
N ILE A 614 -4.02 -6.58 -12.32
CA ILE A 614 -2.82 -7.10 -12.99
C ILE A 614 -3.01 -7.22 -14.50
N ASP A 615 -4.26 -7.46 -14.93
CA ASP A 615 -4.65 -7.51 -16.34
C ASP A 615 -5.11 -6.13 -16.85
N GLY A 616 -4.92 -5.06 -16.09
CA GLY A 616 -5.21 -3.67 -16.49
C GLY A 616 -6.65 -3.39 -16.88
N GLN A 617 -7.58 -4.30 -16.56
CA GLN A 617 -9.01 -4.20 -16.88
C GLN A 617 -9.76 -3.26 -15.93
N GLY A 618 -9.06 -2.64 -14.98
CA GLY A 618 -9.67 -1.84 -13.95
C GLY A 618 -10.28 -2.70 -12.86
N ARG A 619 -10.69 -2.05 -11.77
CA ARG A 619 -11.18 -2.72 -10.58
C ARG A 619 -12.57 -2.16 -10.24
N TYR A 620 -13.54 -3.07 -10.10
CA TYR A 620 -14.97 -2.74 -9.95
C TYR A 620 -15.63 -3.52 -8.79
N LEU A 621 -14.97 -3.61 -7.62
CA LEU A 621 -15.39 -4.50 -6.54
C LEU A 621 -16.67 -4.00 -5.81
N GLY A 622 -17.86 -4.25 -6.35
CA GLY A 622 -19.13 -3.74 -5.77
C GLY A 622 -19.56 -2.40 -6.36
N GLY A 623 -18.62 -1.65 -6.95
CA GLY A 623 -18.84 -0.44 -7.74
C GLY A 623 -17.55 0.00 -8.41
N TYR A 624 -17.57 1.12 -9.14
CA TYR A 624 -16.38 1.64 -9.81
C TYR A 624 -15.28 2.02 -8.81
N PHE A 625 -14.06 1.54 -9.02
CA PHE A 625 -12.93 1.94 -8.19
C PHE A 625 -11.81 2.61 -8.99
N ARG A 626 -11.25 1.92 -10.00
CA ARG A 626 -10.22 2.48 -10.89
C ARG A 626 -10.42 2.00 -12.32
N PRO A 627 -10.15 2.86 -13.33
CA PRO A 627 -10.43 2.56 -14.73
C PRO A 627 -9.59 1.42 -15.28
N ALA A 628 -10.12 0.77 -16.32
CA ALA A 628 -9.33 -0.02 -17.24
C ALA A 628 -8.33 0.86 -18.02
N VAL A 629 -7.08 0.44 -18.08
CA VAL A 629 -6.02 1.10 -18.85
C VAL A 629 -5.79 0.47 -20.22
N TRP A 630 -6.33 -0.74 -20.44
CA TRP A 630 -6.47 -1.41 -21.73
C TRP A 630 -7.64 -2.41 -21.71
N GLY A 631 -7.86 -3.14 -22.80
CA GLY A 631 -8.97 -4.08 -22.96
C GLY A 631 -10.30 -3.40 -23.35
N PRO A 632 -11.40 -4.17 -23.43
CA PRO A 632 -12.68 -3.72 -23.97
C PRO A 632 -13.30 -2.55 -23.19
N ASP A 633 -13.02 -2.44 -21.89
CA ASP A 633 -13.56 -1.40 -21.02
C ASP A 633 -12.69 -0.13 -20.95
N SER A 634 -11.63 -0.04 -21.76
CA SER A 634 -10.73 1.14 -21.82
C SER A 634 -11.01 2.06 -23.02
N TYR A 635 -10.19 3.10 -23.19
CA TYR A 635 -10.25 4.02 -24.33
C TYR A 635 -9.83 3.32 -25.63
N ASN A 636 -10.39 3.77 -26.75
CA ASN A 636 -10.08 3.17 -28.06
C ASN A 636 -8.78 3.72 -28.67
N ALA A 637 -8.32 3.07 -29.75
CA ALA A 637 -7.06 3.39 -30.42
C ALA A 637 -6.96 4.83 -30.97
N ALA A 638 -8.10 5.50 -31.18
CA ALA A 638 -8.15 6.87 -31.70
C ALA A 638 -8.10 7.95 -30.61
N ALA A 639 -8.10 7.56 -29.33
CA ALA A 639 -8.04 8.48 -28.20
C ALA A 639 -6.66 9.15 -28.08
N GLY A 640 -6.64 10.45 -27.76
CA GLY A 640 -5.40 11.23 -27.68
C GLY A 640 -4.43 10.76 -26.59
N LEU A 641 -4.95 10.20 -25.49
CA LEU A 641 -4.16 9.61 -24.42
C LEU A 641 -3.55 8.26 -24.81
N GLY A 642 -4.01 7.62 -25.89
CA GLY A 642 -3.44 6.38 -26.40
C GLY A 642 -2.12 6.55 -27.16
N LYS A 643 -1.54 7.74 -27.18
CA LYS A 643 -0.18 7.97 -27.72
C LYS A 643 0.82 7.84 -26.59
N VAL A 644 1.91 7.10 -26.81
CA VAL A 644 2.93 6.83 -25.78
C VAL A 644 3.46 8.11 -25.15
N GLU A 645 3.73 9.15 -25.94
CA GLU A 645 4.28 10.41 -25.44
C GLU A 645 3.29 11.14 -24.52
N THR A 646 2.02 11.18 -24.93
CA THR A 646 0.94 11.78 -24.13
C THR A 646 0.71 10.99 -22.86
N LEU A 647 0.70 9.65 -22.96
CA LEU A 647 0.47 8.76 -21.84
C LEU A 647 1.62 8.82 -20.83
N ALA A 648 2.87 8.84 -21.30
CA ALA A 648 4.05 8.96 -20.45
C ALA A 648 4.03 10.29 -19.70
N ALA A 649 3.69 11.40 -20.37
CA ALA A 649 3.54 12.71 -19.71
C ALA A 649 2.45 12.70 -18.63
N PHE A 650 1.27 12.13 -18.93
CA PHE A 650 0.21 11.98 -17.94
C PHE A 650 0.66 11.11 -16.76
N ILE A 651 1.27 9.96 -17.02
CA ILE A 651 1.72 9.01 -16.01
C ILE A 651 2.81 9.63 -15.14
N GLY A 652 3.84 10.24 -15.70
CA GLY A 652 4.95 10.82 -14.94
C GLY A 652 4.50 11.95 -14.02
N ALA A 653 3.53 12.77 -14.47
CA ALA A 653 3.00 13.86 -13.67
C ALA A 653 1.98 13.40 -12.63
N ASN A 654 1.15 12.40 -12.93
CA ASN A 654 -0.08 12.16 -12.16
C ASN A 654 -0.18 10.75 -11.55
N MET A 655 0.73 9.84 -11.91
CA MET A 655 0.68 8.44 -11.47
C MET A 655 1.96 8.01 -10.73
N PRO A 656 1.83 7.12 -9.72
CA PRO A 656 0.59 6.61 -9.13
C PRO A 656 -0.28 7.73 -8.53
N TYR A 657 -1.60 7.54 -8.52
CA TYR A 657 -2.56 8.58 -8.13
C TYR A 657 -2.20 9.21 -6.78
N THR A 658 -2.25 10.55 -6.69
CA THR A 658 -1.79 11.39 -5.55
C THR A 658 -0.27 11.35 -5.24
N SER A 659 0.49 10.55 -5.97
CA SER A 659 1.95 10.40 -5.89
C SER A 659 2.61 10.74 -7.23
N GLY A 660 2.10 11.76 -7.92
CA GLY A 660 2.70 12.32 -9.13
C GLY A 660 4.19 12.64 -8.95
N GLY A 661 4.99 12.43 -10.00
CA GLY A 661 6.44 12.60 -9.94
C GLY A 661 7.21 11.47 -9.23
N LEU A 662 6.52 10.43 -8.74
CA LEU A 662 7.15 9.23 -8.16
C LEU A 662 8.01 8.49 -9.18
N LEU A 663 7.51 8.39 -10.40
CA LEU A 663 8.15 7.63 -11.46
C LEU A 663 9.29 8.44 -12.04
N THR A 664 10.42 7.79 -12.28
CA THR A 664 11.46 8.41 -13.11
C THR A 664 10.90 8.62 -14.52
N PRO A 665 11.47 9.56 -15.31
CA PRO A 665 11.10 9.67 -16.72
C PRO A 665 11.20 8.32 -17.45
N GLN A 666 12.25 7.54 -17.19
CA GLN A 666 12.43 6.21 -17.78
C GLN A 666 11.25 5.28 -17.46
N GLU A 667 10.84 5.21 -16.20
CA GLU A 667 9.73 4.36 -15.76
C GLU A 667 8.41 4.78 -16.40
N ALA A 668 8.12 6.08 -16.45
CA ALA A 668 6.91 6.62 -17.05
C ALA A 668 6.83 6.28 -18.55
N TRP A 669 7.95 6.40 -19.27
CA TRP A 669 8.05 6.00 -20.69
C TRP A 669 7.90 4.49 -20.89
N ASP A 670 8.55 3.69 -20.06
CA ASP A 670 8.49 2.23 -20.14
C ASP A 670 7.08 1.71 -19.87
N VAL A 671 6.42 2.16 -18.80
CA VAL A 671 5.05 1.72 -18.48
C VAL A 671 4.03 2.23 -19.48
N ALA A 672 4.19 3.45 -20.02
CA ALA A 672 3.35 3.94 -21.12
C ALA A 672 3.48 3.06 -22.36
N THR A 673 4.71 2.64 -22.70
CA THR A 673 4.99 1.74 -23.82
C THR A 673 4.35 0.37 -23.59
N PHE A 674 4.42 -0.17 -22.37
CA PHE A 674 3.77 -1.42 -22.01
C PHE A 674 2.24 -1.34 -22.13
N ILE A 675 1.61 -0.28 -21.59
CA ILE A 675 0.16 -0.07 -21.67
C ILE A 675 -0.29 0.12 -23.12
N ASP A 676 0.47 0.87 -23.93
CA ASP A 676 0.15 1.07 -25.34
C ASP A 676 0.19 -0.26 -26.12
N ALA A 677 1.13 -1.16 -25.81
CA ALA A 677 1.25 -2.46 -26.46
C ALA A 677 0.07 -3.42 -26.20
N GLN A 678 -0.83 -3.10 -25.25
CA GLN A 678 -1.97 -3.95 -24.91
C GLN A 678 -3.16 -3.76 -25.85
N PRO A 679 -3.98 -4.82 -26.07
CA PRO A 679 -5.16 -4.76 -26.92
C PRO A 679 -6.21 -3.81 -26.35
N ARG A 680 -6.94 -3.13 -27.23
CA ARG A 680 -8.04 -2.20 -26.89
C ARG A 680 -8.97 -2.03 -28.10
N PRO A 681 -10.17 -1.45 -27.94
CA PRO A 681 -11.07 -1.25 -29.09
C PRO A 681 -10.37 -0.53 -30.25
N GLY A 682 -10.37 -1.15 -31.43
CA GLY A 682 -9.73 -0.63 -32.64
C GLY A 682 -8.20 -0.82 -32.72
N LYS A 683 -7.58 -1.57 -31.79
CA LYS A 683 -6.16 -1.95 -31.81
C LYS A 683 -6.05 -3.42 -31.36
N ASP A 684 -5.68 -4.28 -32.30
CA ASP A 684 -5.55 -5.73 -32.12
C ASP A 684 -4.27 -6.12 -31.36
#